data_AF-A0A064C9L8-F1
#
_entry.id   AF-A0A064C9L8-F1
#
_cell.length_a   1.000
_cell.length_b   1.000
_cell.length_c   1.000
_cell.angle_alpha   90.00
_cell.angle_beta   90.00
_cell.angle_gamma   90.00
#
_symmetry.space_group_name_H-M   'P 1'
#
loop_
_entity.id
_entity.type
_entity.pdbx_description
1 polymer ?
#
loop_
_entity_poly.entity_id
_entity_poly.type
_entity_poly.pdbx_seq_one_letter_code
_entity_poly.pdbx_strand_id
1 'polypeptide(L)'
;MSGLIDILAGHGGRLAVATETEELSYAVLADRVAAASALFGDVRRLVLVETRNQLATLVPYLGALAGGHVVLPATPGRPAAQLVDAYDPDVVVTASGAVQVRRRGGGHDLHPDLAMLLSTSGSTGSPKLVRLSRRNLISNAGAIAQYLDLSENDRAATTLQMSYCYGLSVIHSHLLAGAGLLLTDRSVVDRDFWESFARLRGTGFAGVPYTFELLDHVGFDIMDLPHLRYVTQAGGRLAAHHVQRYARLGARRGWRLFVMYGATEATARMAYLPPELALSHPDSIGHPIPGGSFTLDRIDGWEHAGSRADSDVGELVYHGPNVMLGYAHSTADLALGRTVDAVRTGDIATRDANGLYRIVGRRSRFVKIYGLRIDLQRTESALAERGVSGWCTDDDERLVVAIPAAGQHDPHTVRRLAAEASGLPVGAVAVFAAAEPPLLPCGKPDYPAMRSAARLVDPPPPEPVQHADMAGLFAEVLHLEPGMVGPDSTFVGLGGSSLSYVAMSVRLERALGGLPPDWHKTPVHRLAQLGLRAERPRRWLAATLESSVALRAVAIVLIVGSHAGLFEMWGGAHILLGIAGYNFGRFCLTPLPRAERMRHLRATIVWIAIPSIVWVAVALIITDDYHLSNLLLANKILGPHDSMTAGRLWFVEVLVYVLIGLTLLCALPIVDRAERRYPFALAVAVLAGALGVRYDILGFGLGRDTWFTFTAFWFFAAGWAATKASCGRQRAAVTAALLVGIHGYFGNTHREALVMAGLTLLIWLPAVRCPTALAAGAGVIAESSLYTYLTHFQVYPLFGGVPLIGVAASIAVGALLTWLVRASRNRAAGWAVASIFTTRPSRIVSTMTANSTRPVKPSSTGSPAGLLTRVVPGPR
;
A
#
# COMPACT_ATOMS: atom_id res chain seq x y z
N MET A 1 -44.59 12.28 1.19
CA MET A 1 -44.12 13.47 1.93
C MET A 1 -44.51 13.49 3.42
N SER A 2 -45.37 12.62 3.98
CA SER A 2 -45.90 12.89 5.34
C SER A 2 -45.38 12.02 6.50
N GLY A 3 -45.02 10.74 6.29
CA GLY A 3 -44.83 9.81 7.41
C GLY A 3 -43.86 10.24 8.54
N LEU A 4 -42.67 10.77 8.22
CA LEU A 4 -41.72 11.17 9.27
C LEU A 4 -42.18 12.41 10.05
N ILE A 5 -42.71 13.42 9.37
CA ILE A 5 -43.22 14.64 10.01
C ILE A 5 -44.42 14.30 10.89
N ASP A 6 -45.32 13.43 10.40
CA ASP A 6 -46.50 12.98 11.15
C ASP A 6 -46.08 12.17 12.39
N ILE A 7 -45.08 11.29 12.28
CA ILE A 7 -44.52 10.54 13.42
C ILE A 7 -43.98 11.52 14.46
N LEU A 8 -43.17 12.51 14.05
CA LEU A 8 -42.63 13.50 14.98
C LEU A 8 -43.76 14.32 15.62
N ALA A 9 -44.68 14.87 14.84
CA ALA A 9 -45.79 15.67 15.34
C ALA A 9 -46.70 14.88 16.29
N GLY A 10 -46.87 13.57 16.06
CA GLY A 10 -47.70 12.67 16.89
C GLY A 10 -47.26 12.57 18.35
N HIS A 11 -46.00 12.87 18.67
CA HIS A 11 -45.51 12.91 20.04
C HIS A 11 -45.79 14.25 20.77
N GLY A 12 -46.22 15.28 20.03
CA GLY A 12 -46.77 16.53 20.56
C GLY A 12 -45.78 17.39 21.35
N GLY A 13 -46.18 17.85 22.54
CA GLY A 13 -45.39 18.74 23.40
C GLY A 13 -44.22 18.08 24.13
N ARG A 14 -43.97 16.78 23.92
CA ARG A 14 -42.88 16.05 24.58
C ARG A 14 -41.52 16.56 24.11
N LEU A 15 -40.49 16.42 24.95
CA LEU A 15 -39.11 16.79 24.62
C LEU A 15 -38.56 15.87 23.51
N ALA A 16 -38.16 16.44 22.38
CA ALA A 16 -37.53 15.72 21.28
C ALA A 16 -36.01 15.88 21.30
N VAL A 17 -35.53 17.11 21.47
CA VAL A 17 -34.10 17.43 21.45
C VAL A 17 -33.80 18.47 22.52
N ALA A 18 -32.81 18.21 23.35
CA ALA A 18 -32.22 19.19 24.24
C ALA A 18 -30.75 19.40 23.85
N THR A 19 -30.34 20.65 23.75
CA THR A 19 -28.94 21.07 23.63
C THR A 19 -28.53 21.82 24.90
N GLU A 20 -27.34 22.42 24.92
CA GLU A 20 -26.94 23.28 26.04
C GLU A 20 -27.76 24.56 26.16
N THR A 21 -28.31 25.05 25.05
CA THR A 21 -28.93 26.37 24.97
C THR A 21 -30.40 26.32 24.60
N GLU A 22 -30.91 25.19 24.12
CA GLU A 22 -32.26 25.09 23.56
C GLU A 22 -32.88 23.71 23.83
N GLU A 23 -34.15 23.69 24.23
CA GLU A 23 -35.00 22.50 24.29
C GLU A 23 -36.13 22.61 23.27
N LEU A 24 -36.28 21.59 22.44
CA LEU A 24 -37.31 21.49 21.42
C LEU A 24 -38.30 20.39 21.77
N SER A 25 -39.58 20.74 21.69
CA SER A 25 -40.63 19.73 21.67
C SER A 25 -40.69 19.02 20.32
N TYR A 26 -41.34 17.86 20.28
CA TYR A 26 -41.60 17.09 19.07
C TYR A 26 -42.39 17.88 18.03
N ALA A 27 -43.40 18.64 18.45
CA ALA A 27 -44.14 19.55 17.58
C ALA A 27 -43.24 20.60 16.93
N VAL A 28 -42.39 21.28 17.72
CA VAL A 28 -41.46 22.30 17.20
C VAL A 28 -40.40 21.68 16.30
N LEU A 29 -39.90 20.48 16.64
CA LEU A 29 -38.99 19.75 15.77
C LEU A 29 -39.66 19.38 14.44
N ALA A 30 -40.91 18.90 14.46
CA ALA A 30 -41.67 18.58 13.27
C ALA A 30 -41.84 19.80 12.35
N ASP A 31 -42.16 20.97 12.92
CA ASP A 31 -42.28 22.23 12.16
C ASP A 31 -40.93 22.63 11.52
N ARG A 32 -39.83 22.53 12.28
CA ARG A 32 -38.48 22.81 11.75
C ARG A 32 -38.09 21.83 10.65
N VAL A 33 -38.42 20.55 10.80
CA VAL A 33 -38.17 19.50 9.79
C VAL A 33 -39.01 19.74 8.54
N ALA A 34 -40.28 20.14 8.68
CA ALA A 34 -41.13 20.50 7.56
C ALA A 34 -40.59 21.72 6.79
N ALA A 35 -40.18 22.77 7.52
CA ALA A 35 -39.54 23.94 6.93
C ALA A 35 -38.24 23.59 6.20
N ALA A 36 -37.38 22.75 6.80
CA ALA A 36 -36.15 22.31 6.15
C ALA A 36 -36.40 21.41 4.94
N SER A 37 -37.43 20.55 4.97
CA SER A 37 -37.84 19.73 3.82
C SER A 37 -38.20 20.61 2.62
N ALA A 38 -38.89 21.73 2.83
CA ALA A 38 -39.28 22.65 1.77
C ALA A 38 -38.06 23.30 1.06
N LEU A 39 -36.92 23.45 1.75
CA LEU A 39 -35.69 24.03 1.17
C LEU A 39 -35.07 23.14 0.07
N PHE A 40 -35.34 21.83 0.10
CA PHE A 40 -34.78 20.90 -0.88
C PHE A 40 -35.63 20.78 -2.17
N GLY A 41 -36.87 21.28 -2.13
CA GLY A 41 -37.84 21.24 -3.25
C GLY A 41 -38.45 19.86 -3.49
N ASP A 42 -39.37 19.77 -4.46
CA ASP A 42 -40.14 18.55 -4.70
C ASP A 42 -39.41 17.50 -5.56
N VAL A 43 -38.34 17.93 -6.25
CA VAL A 43 -37.52 17.03 -7.06
C VAL A 43 -36.61 16.22 -6.14
N ARG A 44 -36.67 14.90 -6.26
CA ARG A 44 -35.80 13.99 -5.50
C ARG A 44 -34.33 14.23 -5.84
N ARG A 45 -33.48 14.32 -4.81
CA ARG A 45 -32.09 14.79 -4.90
C ARG A 45 -31.16 13.93 -4.06
N LEU A 46 -29.89 13.93 -4.42
CA LEU A 46 -28.79 13.48 -3.57
C LEU A 46 -28.32 14.64 -2.69
N VAL A 47 -28.48 14.53 -1.37
CA VAL A 47 -28.19 15.58 -0.39
C VAL A 47 -27.07 15.12 0.52
N LEU A 48 -25.88 15.74 0.40
CA LEU A 48 -24.80 15.54 1.35
C LEU A 48 -25.00 16.45 2.56
N VAL A 49 -24.86 15.89 3.76
CA VAL A 49 -24.94 16.66 5.01
C VAL A 49 -23.63 16.49 5.77
N GLU A 50 -22.90 17.57 5.97
CA GLU A 50 -21.74 17.60 6.87
C GLU A 50 -22.25 17.58 8.31
N THR A 51 -22.27 16.40 8.92
CA THR A 51 -22.99 16.20 10.18
C THR A 51 -22.14 16.52 11.41
N ARG A 52 -22.77 17.17 12.39
CA ARG A 52 -22.33 17.32 13.78
C ARG A 52 -23.49 16.99 14.71
N ASN A 53 -23.24 16.77 16.00
CA ASN A 53 -24.33 16.56 16.94
C ASN A 53 -24.94 17.90 17.36
N GLN A 54 -25.59 18.57 16.40
CA GLN A 54 -26.16 19.91 16.53
C GLN A 54 -27.42 20.06 15.68
N LEU A 55 -28.36 20.89 16.15
CA LEU A 55 -29.64 21.15 15.47
C LEU A 55 -29.46 21.64 14.02
N ALA A 56 -28.42 22.46 13.78
CA ALA A 56 -28.10 23.01 12.47
C ALA A 56 -27.88 21.93 11.40
N THR A 57 -27.49 20.70 11.77
CA THR A 57 -27.29 19.59 10.83
C THR A 57 -28.34 18.48 11.01
N LEU A 58 -28.87 18.28 12.22
CA LEU A 58 -29.95 17.32 12.48
C LEU A 58 -31.25 17.69 11.75
N VAL A 59 -31.65 18.96 11.79
CA VAL A 59 -32.90 19.40 11.16
C VAL A 59 -32.85 19.25 9.63
N PRO A 60 -31.83 19.73 8.91
CA PRO A 60 -31.71 19.47 7.47
C PRO A 60 -31.60 17.99 7.11
N TYR A 61 -30.93 17.18 7.94
CA TYR A 61 -30.86 15.73 7.76
C TYR A 61 -32.25 15.07 7.79
N LEU A 62 -33.05 15.35 8.82
CA LEU A 62 -34.41 14.85 8.94
C LEU A 62 -35.32 15.41 7.85
N GLY A 63 -35.16 16.70 7.50
CA GLY A 63 -35.91 17.36 6.42
C GLY A 63 -35.67 16.69 5.07
N ALA A 64 -34.43 16.33 4.76
CA ALA A 64 -34.10 15.62 3.52
C ALA A 64 -34.74 14.23 3.46
N LEU A 65 -34.74 13.48 4.57
CA LEU A 65 -35.42 12.18 4.66
C LEU A 65 -36.95 12.30 4.53
N ALA A 66 -37.55 13.28 5.19
CA ALA A 66 -38.99 13.58 5.12
C ALA A 66 -39.42 13.93 3.69
N GLY A 67 -38.61 14.74 3.00
CA GLY A 67 -38.86 15.22 1.64
C GLY A 67 -38.79 14.16 0.54
N GLY A 68 -38.19 12.98 0.77
CA GLY A 68 -37.97 12.02 -0.33
C GLY A 68 -36.54 11.86 -0.79
N HIS A 69 -35.63 12.69 -0.32
CA HIS A 69 -34.28 12.78 -0.85
C HIS A 69 -33.39 11.64 -0.34
N VAL A 70 -32.31 11.37 -1.07
CA VAL A 70 -31.27 10.43 -0.66
C VAL A 70 -30.22 11.19 0.13
N VAL A 71 -30.03 10.82 1.39
CA VAL A 71 -29.12 11.53 2.28
C VAL A 71 -27.76 10.85 2.35
N LEU A 72 -26.69 11.64 2.32
CA LEU A 72 -25.31 11.21 2.46
C LEU A 72 -24.66 11.95 3.65
N PRO A 73 -24.80 11.41 4.88
CA PRO A 73 -24.12 11.94 6.06
C PRO A 73 -22.59 11.81 5.93
N ALA A 74 -21.87 12.89 6.19
CA ALA A 74 -20.41 12.92 6.08
C ALA A 74 -19.79 13.69 7.25
N THR A 75 -18.60 13.25 7.68
CA THR A 75 -17.78 14.05 8.60
C THR A 75 -17.26 15.28 7.85
N PRO A 76 -17.37 16.51 8.42
CA PRO A 76 -16.90 17.73 7.78
C PRO A 76 -15.42 17.70 7.38
N GLY A 77 -15.06 18.48 6.36
CA GLY A 77 -13.67 18.61 5.89
C GLY A 77 -13.30 17.62 4.78
N ARG A 78 -12.08 17.04 4.85
CA ARG A 78 -11.56 16.16 3.78
C ARG A 78 -12.48 14.98 3.44
N PRO A 79 -13.12 14.28 4.40
CA PRO A 79 -14.03 13.17 4.08
C PRO A 79 -15.25 13.62 3.27
N ALA A 80 -15.88 14.74 3.65
CA ALA A 80 -17.00 15.32 2.90
C ALA A 80 -16.56 15.74 1.49
N ALA A 81 -15.41 16.40 1.34
CA ALA A 81 -14.87 16.81 0.04
C ALA A 81 -14.67 15.61 -0.91
N GLN A 82 -14.11 14.50 -0.41
CA GLN A 82 -13.95 13.28 -1.22
C GLN A 82 -15.27 12.68 -1.70
N LEU A 83 -16.32 12.75 -0.86
CA LEU A 83 -17.65 12.29 -1.24
C LEU A 83 -18.32 13.24 -2.24
N VAL A 84 -18.09 14.55 -2.11
CA VAL A 84 -18.52 15.54 -3.11
C VAL A 84 -17.87 15.25 -4.46
N ASP A 85 -16.56 14.99 -4.50
CA ASP A 85 -15.85 14.68 -5.74
C ASP A 85 -16.32 13.37 -6.38
N ALA A 86 -16.60 12.35 -5.56
CA ALA A 86 -16.96 11.02 -6.04
C ALA A 86 -18.43 10.88 -6.49
N TYR A 87 -19.36 11.57 -5.80
CA TYR A 87 -20.80 11.39 -6.02
C TYR A 87 -21.52 12.64 -6.53
N ASP A 88 -20.84 13.78 -6.57
CA ASP A 88 -21.35 15.07 -7.06
C ASP A 88 -22.79 15.39 -6.60
N PRO A 89 -23.04 15.53 -5.29
CA PRO A 89 -24.38 15.72 -4.74
C PRO A 89 -25.05 16.99 -5.26
N ASP A 90 -26.38 16.91 -5.44
CA ASP A 90 -27.20 18.02 -5.94
C ASP A 90 -27.29 19.17 -4.92
N VAL A 91 -27.23 18.82 -3.64
CA VAL A 91 -27.25 19.76 -2.51
C VAL A 91 -26.19 19.37 -1.48
N VAL A 92 -25.49 20.36 -0.95
CA VAL A 92 -24.57 20.20 0.18
C VAL A 92 -25.07 21.07 1.34
N VAL A 93 -25.28 20.44 2.49
CA VAL A 93 -25.55 21.13 3.76
C VAL A 93 -24.24 21.16 4.54
N THR A 94 -23.71 22.36 4.80
CA THR A 94 -22.46 22.53 5.54
C THR A 94 -22.63 22.23 7.04
N ALA A 95 -21.53 22.09 7.76
CA ALA A 95 -21.55 21.88 9.21
C ALA A 95 -22.23 23.01 10.01
N SER A 96 -22.38 24.20 9.41
CA SER A 96 -23.13 25.33 9.98
C SER A 96 -24.62 25.32 9.67
N GLY A 97 -25.10 24.32 8.92
CA GLY A 97 -26.48 24.21 8.46
C GLY A 97 -26.81 25.00 7.19
N ALA A 98 -25.82 25.60 6.52
CA ALA A 98 -26.06 26.35 5.29
C ALA A 98 -26.35 25.40 4.13
N VAL A 99 -27.47 25.62 3.44
CA VAL A 99 -27.91 24.79 2.31
C VAL A 99 -27.36 25.37 1.00
N GLN A 100 -26.52 24.61 0.31
CA GLN A 100 -25.93 24.97 -0.97
C GLN A 100 -26.52 24.11 -2.09
N VAL A 101 -27.41 24.69 -2.89
CA VAL A 101 -27.99 24.01 -4.07
C VAL A 101 -27.02 24.09 -5.23
N ARG A 102 -26.44 22.96 -5.62
CA ARG A 102 -25.46 22.83 -6.70
C ARG A 102 -26.13 22.52 -8.04
N ARG A 103 -27.25 21.79 -8.03
CA ARG A 103 -28.07 21.48 -9.23
C ARG A 103 -29.56 21.72 -8.98
N ARG A 104 -30.15 22.66 -9.71
CA ARG A 104 -31.57 23.05 -9.51
C ARG A 104 -32.59 22.06 -10.10
N GLY A 105 -32.25 21.35 -11.17
CA GLY A 105 -33.16 20.42 -11.87
C GLY A 105 -33.16 18.98 -11.36
N GLY A 106 -32.35 18.65 -10.34
CA GLY A 106 -31.94 17.25 -10.10
C GLY A 106 -30.99 16.76 -11.20
N GLY A 107 -30.18 15.75 -10.93
CA GLY A 107 -29.20 15.25 -11.92
C GLY A 107 -28.83 13.78 -11.81
N HIS A 108 -29.31 13.07 -10.78
CA HIS A 108 -29.00 11.67 -10.57
C HIS A 108 -30.23 10.80 -10.78
N ASP A 109 -30.03 9.65 -11.42
CA ASP A 109 -31.02 8.58 -11.40
C ASP A 109 -30.92 7.84 -10.07
N LEU A 110 -31.96 7.94 -9.26
CA LEU A 110 -31.98 7.45 -7.88
C LEU A 110 -33.05 6.37 -7.76
N HIS A 111 -32.69 5.17 -7.32
CA HIS A 111 -33.65 4.10 -7.12
C HIS A 111 -34.75 4.52 -6.12
N PRO A 112 -36.05 4.26 -6.36
CA PRO A 112 -37.14 4.73 -5.49
C PRO A 112 -36.99 4.37 -4.00
N ASP A 113 -36.47 3.17 -3.73
CA ASP A 113 -36.29 2.70 -2.35
C ASP A 113 -35.07 3.29 -1.63
N LEU A 114 -34.10 3.85 -2.36
CA LEU A 114 -32.88 4.40 -1.77
C LEU A 114 -33.22 5.59 -0.86
N ALA A 115 -32.73 5.60 0.36
CA ALA A 115 -33.01 6.66 1.32
C ALA A 115 -31.73 7.28 1.88
N MET A 116 -30.69 6.47 2.07
CA MET A 116 -29.45 6.92 2.67
C MET A 116 -28.25 6.16 2.11
N LEU A 117 -27.13 6.85 2.05
CA LEU A 117 -25.83 6.31 1.73
C LEU A 117 -24.90 6.50 2.92
N LEU A 118 -24.22 5.45 3.36
CA LEU A 118 -23.25 5.53 4.47
C LEU A 118 -21.92 4.92 4.08
N SER A 119 -20.83 5.59 4.45
CA SER A 119 -19.48 5.03 4.35
C SER A 119 -19.28 3.94 5.40
N THR A 120 -18.54 2.89 5.06
CA THR A 120 -18.14 1.87 6.02
C THR A 120 -17.03 2.40 6.90
N SER A 121 -17.18 2.29 8.23
CA SER A 121 -16.19 2.73 9.21
C SER A 121 -14.86 1.98 9.02
N GLY A 122 -13.89 2.57 8.34
CA GLY A 122 -12.58 1.94 8.10
C GLY A 122 -11.84 2.38 6.84
N SER A 123 -12.47 3.14 5.95
CA SER A 123 -11.80 3.67 4.75
C SER A 123 -11.98 5.18 4.64
N THR A 124 -11.18 5.94 5.38
CA THR A 124 -10.97 7.37 5.12
C THR A 124 -10.29 7.51 3.76
N GLY A 125 -11.09 7.49 2.69
CA GLY A 125 -10.61 7.64 1.31
C GLY A 125 -11.21 6.68 0.26
N SER A 126 -12.06 5.71 0.64
CA SER A 126 -12.75 4.88 -0.36
C SER A 126 -14.07 5.52 -0.78
N PRO A 127 -14.39 5.60 -2.08
CA PRO A 127 -15.69 6.04 -2.58
C PRO A 127 -16.80 5.01 -2.37
N LYS A 128 -16.53 3.87 -1.71
CA LYS A 128 -17.53 2.81 -1.51
C LYS A 128 -18.55 3.21 -0.43
N LEU A 129 -19.84 3.19 -0.79
CA LEU A 129 -20.96 3.50 0.10
C LEU A 129 -21.95 2.33 0.22
N VAL A 130 -22.59 2.20 1.36
CA VAL A 130 -23.70 1.27 1.63
C VAL A 130 -25.01 1.96 1.25
N ARG A 131 -25.79 1.33 0.37
CA ARG A 131 -27.11 1.81 -0.07
C ARG A 131 -28.20 1.31 0.88
N LEU A 132 -28.88 2.21 1.59
CA LEU A 132 -29.89 1.90 2.59
C LEU A 132 -31.27 2.42 2.17
N SER A 133 -32.29 1.60 2.37
CA SER A 133 -33.69 1.96 2.11
C SER A 133 -34.40 2.48 3.36
N ARG A 134 -35.56 3.14 3.17
CA ARG A 134 -36.41 3.57 4.30
C ARG A 134 -36.83 2.41 5.20
N ARG A 135 -37.19 1.28 4.59
CA ARG A 135 -37.51 0.04 5.31
C ARG A 135 -36.34 -0.44 6.16
N ASN A 136 -35.11 -0.29 5.67
CA ASN A 136 -33.95 -0.65 6.46
C ASN A 136 -33.83 0.21 7.72
N LEU A 137 -34.01 1.53 7.59
CA LEU A 137 -33.92 2.47 8.72
C LEU A 137 -35.01 2.20 9.77
N ILE A 138 -36.27 2.11 9.33
CA ILE A 138 -37.43 1.92 10.21
C ILE A 138 -37.34 0.57 10.93
N SER A 139 -37.00 -0.51 10.21
CA SER A 139 -36.93 -1.83 10.82
C SER A 139 -35.80 -1.94 11.86
N ASN A 140 -34.63 -1.35 11.62
CA ASN A 140 -33.56 -1.35 12.60
C ASN A 140 -33.90 -0.47 13.81
N ALA A 141 -34.43 0.73 13.59
CA ALA A 141 -34.86 1.65 14.64
C ALA A 141 -35.93 1.03 15.54
N GLY A 142 -36.93 0.36 14.95
CA GLY A 142 -37.99 -0.33 15.67
C GLY A 142 -37.47 -1.52 16.48
N ALA A 143 -36.57 -2.33 15.91
CA ALA A 143 -35.94 -3.42 16.63
C ALA A 143 -35.13 -2.91 17.84
N ILE A 144 -34.35 -1.83 17.67
CA ILE A 144 -33.62 -1.16 18.76
C ILE A 144 -34.56 -0.67 19.85
N ALA A 145 -35.62 0.05 19.46
CA ALA A 145 -36.60 0.56 20.41
C ALA A 145 -37.25 -0.57 21.20
N GLN A 146 -37.56 -1.70 20.55
CA GLN A 146 -38.14 -2.86 21.19
C GLN A 146 -37.21 -3.51 22.23
N TYR A 147 -35.98 -3.90 21.87
CA TYR A 147 -35.14 -4.65 22.82
C TYR A 147 -34.49 -3.78 23.90
N LEU A 148 -34.31 -2.47 23.65
CA LEU A 148 -33.92 -1.52 24.69
C LEU A 148 -35.11 -1.09 25.56
N ASP A 149 -36.34 -1.46 25.16
CA ASP A 149 -37.58 -1.04 25.80
C ASP A 149 -37.66 0.49 25.89
N LEU A 150 -37.39 1.18 24.76
CA LEU A 150 -37.42 2.65 24.69
C LEU A 150 -38.86 3.15 24.81
N SER A 151 -39.02 4.21 25.60
CA SER A 151 -40.29 4.91 25.80
C SER A 151 -40.10 6.41 25.61
N GLU A 152 -41.21 7.15 25.63
CA GLU A 152 -41.18 8.62 25.57
C GLU A 152 -40.48 9.29 26.75
N ASN A 153 -40.23 8.55 27.83
CA ASN A 153 -39.55 9.04 29.02
C ASN A 153 -38.03 8.95 28.91
N ASP A 154 -37.51 8.27 27.89
CA ASP A 154 -36.08 8.13 27.69
C ASP A 154 -35.45 9.37 27.07
N ARG A 155 -34.18 9.60 27.41
CA ARG A 155 -33.37 10.72 26.91
C ARG A 155 -31.95 10.24 26.66
N ALA A 156 -31.59 10.03 25.40
CA ALA A 156 -30.27 9.51 25.07
C ALA A 156 -29.29 10.61 24.67
N ALA A 157 -28.08 10.58 25.23
CA ALA A 157 -27.01 11.45 24.79
C ALA A 157 -26.37 10.98 23.47
N THR A 158 -26.13 11.91 22.55
CA THR A 158 -25.42 11.65 21.29
C THR A 158 -23.90 11.66 21.53
N THR A 159 -23.39 10.65 22.22
CA THR A 159 -21.95 10.48 22.50
C THR A 159 -21.14 10.04 21.27
N LEU A 160 -21.81 9.71 20.16
CA LEU A 160 -21.20 9.30 18.89
C LEU A 160 -21.66 10.22 17.76
N GLN A 161 -20.80 10.42 16.76
CA GLN A 161 -21.09 11.30 15.63
C GLN A 161 -22.23 10.78 14.74
N MET A 162 -23.04 11.70 14.22
CA MET A 162 -24.07 11.46 13.20
C MET A 162 -23.57 10.92 11.85
N SER A 163 -22.28 11.02 11.52
CA SER A 163 -21.76 10.39 10.29
C SER A 163 -21.49 8.90 10.48
N TYR A 164 -21.56 8.41 11.73
CA TYR A 164 -21.34 7.01 12.08
C TYR A 164 -22.70 6.29 12.26
N CYS A 165 -22.86 5.14 11.63
CA CYS A 165 -24.14 4.41 11.61
C CYS A 165 -24.67 4.08 13.02
N TYR A 166 -23.78 3.85 14.01
CA TYR A 166 -24.20 3.65 15.39
C TYR A 166 -24.79 4.94 15.98
N GLY A 167 -24.10 6.08 15.85
CA GLY A 167 -24.64 7.38 16.29
C GLY A 167 -26.01 7.69 15.67
N LEU A 168 -26.16 7.46 14.35
CA LEU A 168 -27.45 7.61 13.67
C LEU A 168 -28.53 6.67 14.19
N SER A 169 -28.19 5.42 14.48
CA SER A 169 -29.17 4.44 14.97
C SER A 169 -29.80 4.87 16.30
N VAL A 170 -29.05 5.59 17.15
CA VAL A 170 -29.58 6.20 18.39
C VAL A 170 -30.62 7.26 18.04
N ILE A 171 -30.30 8.16 17.11
CA ILE A 171 -31.23 9.21 16.68
C ILE A 171 -32.52 8.60 16.12
N HIS A 172 -32.40 7.62 15.22
CA HIS A 172 -33.57 6.99 14.60
C HIS A 172 -34.44 6.23 15.59
N SER A 173 -33.84 5.42 16.47
CA SER A 173 -34.62 4.61 17.42
C SER A 173 -35.32 5.47 18.47
N HIS A 174 -34.68 6.55 18.93
CA HIS A 174 -35.25 7.43 19.96
C HIS A 174 -36.37 8.29 19.41
N LEU A 175 -36.15 8.91 18.24
CA LEU A 175 -37.18 9.72 17.59
C LEU A 175 -38.40 8.89 17.20
N LEU A 176 -38.20 7.62 16.81
CA LEU A 176 -39.30 6.70 16.50
C LEU A 176 -40.09 6.28 17.75
N ALA A 177 -39.43 6.17 18.91
CA ALA A 177 -40.06 5.79 20.18
C ALA A 177 -40.70 6.97 20.94
N GLY A 178 -40.58 8.19 20.42
CA GLY A 178 -41.00 9.41 21.14
C GLY A 178 -40.05 9.84 22.26
N ALA A 179 -38.85 9.27 22.33
CA ALA A 179 -37.83 9.57 23.34
C ALA A 179 -37.06 10.85 23.00
N GLY A 180 -36.47 11.50 23.99
CA GLY A 180 -35.63 12.68 23.80
C GLY A 180 -34.19 12.36 23.39
N LEU A 181 -33.54 13.33 22.73
CA LEU A 181 -32.11 13.33 22.44
C LEU A 181 -31.41 14.46 23.21
N LEU A 182 -30.37 14.12 23.96
CA LEU A 182 -29.43 15.10 24.51
C LEU A 182 -28.32 15.30 23.48
N LEU A 183 -28.51 16.29 22.62
CA LEU A 183 -27.70 16.52 21.43
C LEU A 183 -26.48 17.37 21.79
N THR A 184 -25.29 16.76 21.74
CA THR A 184 -24.03 17.38 22.16
C THR A 184 -22.84 16.81 21.38
N ASP A 185 -21.84 17.66 21.14
CA ASP A 185 -20.51 17.29 20.62
C ASP A 185 -19.47 17.11 21.75
N ARG A 186 -19.86 17.27 23.03
CA ARG A 186 -18.94 17.10 24.17
C ARG A 186 -18.54 15.64 24.35
N SER A 187 -17.32 15.46 24.84
CA SER A 187 -16.78 14.14 25.16
C SER A 187 -17.25 13.68 26.53
N VAL A 188 -17.31 12.36 26.73
CA VAL A 188 -17.63 11.75 28.03
C VAL A 188 -16.55 12.03 29.10
N VAL A 189 -15.39 12.58 28.72
CA VAL A 189 -14.37 13.03 29.69
C VAL A 189 -14.64 14.43 30.24
N ASP A 190 -15.48 15.20 29.56
CA ASP A 190 -15.76 16.58 29.94
C ASP A 190 -16.71 16.59 31.15
N ARG A 191 -16.37 17.34 32.20
CA ARG A 191 -17.26 17.50 33.36
C ARG A 191 -18.62 18.07 32.95
N ASP A 192 -18.61 19.08 32.08
CA ASP A 192 -19.80 19.74 31.56
C ASP A 192 -20.76 18.79 30.84
N PHE A 193 -20.25 17.70 30.25
CA PHE A 193 -21.07 16.65 29.65
C PHE A 193 -21.94 15.99 30.71
N TRP A 194 -21.36 15.55 31.83
CA TRP A 194 -22.09 14.87 32.90
C TRP A 194 -22.99 15.81 33.69
N GLU A 195 -22.58 17.06 33.91
CA GLU A 195 -23.44 18.09 34.51
C GLU A 195 -24.69 18.33 33.66
N SER A 196 -24.52 18.42 32.35
CA SER A 196 -25.64 18.56 31.41
C SER A 196 -26.48 17.29 31.32
N PHE A 197 -25.86 16.12 31.30
CA PHE A 197 -26.56 14.83 31.31
C PHE A 197 -27.45 14.68 32.54
N ALA A 198 -26.92 14.98 33.74
CA ALA A 198 -27.69 14.91 34.98
C ALA A 198 -28.81 15.97 35.00
N ARG A 199 -28.50 17.23 34.67
CA ARG A 199 -29.49 18.33 34.61
C ARG A 199 -30.64 18.02 33.66
N LEU A 200 -30.33 17.48 32.49
CA LEU A 200 -31.32 17.15 31.45
C LEU A 200 -31.96 15.76 31.65
N ARG A 201 -31.66 15.07 32.77
CA ARG A 201 -32.20 13.76 33.15
C ARG A 201 -31.94 12.68 32.09
N GLY A 202 -30.71 12.59 31.61
CA GLY A 202 -30.29 11.56 30.66
C GLY A 202 -30.56 10.15 31.18
N THR A 203 -31.16 9.31 30.33
CA THR A 203 -31.52 7.92 30.67
C THR A 203 -30.63 6.89 29.99
N GLY A 204 -29.89 7.29 28.96
CA GLY A 204 -28.91 6.40 28.34
C GLY A 204 -27.91 7.09 27.45
N PHE A 205 -26.85 6.38 27.12
CA PHE A 205 -25.85 6.83 26.16
C PHE A 205 -25.19 5.65 25.46
N ALA A 206 -24.56 5.95 24.32
CA ALA A 206 -23.92 4.98 23.46
C ALA A 206 -22.39 4.99 23.61
N GLY A 207 -21.83 3.85 23.97
CA GLY A 207 -20.40 3.63 24.06
C GLY A 207 -19.90 2.67 23.00
N VAL A 208 -18.68 2.93 22.57
CA VAL A 208 -17.79 1.98 21.90
C VAL A 208 -16.70 1.56 22.89
N PRO A 209 -15.89 0.51 22.66
CA PRO A 209 -14.97 0.00 23.69
C PRO A 209 -14.14 1.09 24.37
N TYR A 210 -13.66 2.08 23.61
CA TYR A 210 -12.96 3.22 24.17
C TYR A 210 -13.75 4.09 25.13
N THR A 211 -15.02 4.33 24.83
CA THR A 211 -15.88 5.13 25.69
C THR A 211 -15.83 4.56 27.10
N PHE A 212 -15.83 3.22 27.25
CA PHE A 212 -15.73 2.56 28.55
C PHE A 212 -14.38 2.76 29.24
N GLU A 213 -13.28 2.90 28.50
CA GLU A 213 -11.97 3.25 29.10
C GLU A 213 -11.92 4.69 29.57
N LEU A 214 -12.50 5.61 28.79
CA LEU A 214 -12.64 7.01 29.19
C LEU A 214 -13.53 7.16 30.43
N LEU A 215 -14.63 6.42 30.48
CA LEU A 215 -15.52 6.35 31.65
C LEU A 215 -14.77 5.89 32.91
N ASP A 216 -13.87 4.92 32.78
CA ASP A 216 -13.06 4.46 33.89
C ASP A 216 -12.08 5.54 34.39
N HIS A 217 -11.48 6.31 33.48
CA HIS A 217 -10.60 7.42 33.82
C HIS A 217 -11.31 8.54 34.59
N VAL A 218 -12.56 8.83 34.24
CA VAL A 218 -13.32 9.91 34.90
C VAL A 218 -14.10 9.47 36.13
N GLY A 219 -13.93 8.22 36.59
CA GLY A 219 -14.61 7.71 37.78
C GLY A 219 -16.11 7.55 37.59
N PHE A 220 -16.55 7.06 36.44
CA PHE A 220 -17.98 6.84 36.15
C PHE A 220 -18.69 5.97 37.22
N ASP A 221 -17.97 5.06 37.87
CA ASP A 221 -18.49 4.15 38.89
C ASP A 221 -18.88 4.86 40.21
N ILE A 222 -18.38 6.07 40.44
CA ILE A 222 -18.73 6.90 41.60
C ILE A 222 -19.69 8.05 41.28
N MET A 223 -19.97 8.31 40.00
CA MET A 223 -20.91 9.37 39.59
C MET A 223 -22.33 9.11 40.11
N ASP A 224 -23.06 10.19 40.39
CA ASP A 224 -24.48 10.14 40.76
C ASP A 224 -25.35 10.50 39.55
N LEU A 225 -25.98 9.47 38.96
CA LEU A 225 -26.76 9.56 37.74
C LEU A 225 -28.13 8.86 37.95
N PRO A 226 -29.03 9.45 38.76
CA PRO A 226 -30.24 8.77 39.24
C PRO A 226 -31.26 8.45 38.14
N HIS A 227 -31.14 9.08 36.97
CA HIS A 227 -32.03 8.87 35.82
C HIS A 227 -31.48 7.87 34.80
N LEU A 228 -30.22 7.46 34.93
CA LEU A 228 -29.60 6.50 34.01
C LEU A 228 -30.32 5.15 34.09
N ARG A 229 -30.84 4.68 32.96
CA ARG A 229 -31.59 3.42 32.82
C ARG A 229 -30.81 2.36 32.07
N TYR A 230 -30.02 2.76 31.08
CA TYR A 230 -29.24 1.82 30.29
C TYR A 230 -27.97 2.44 29.70
N VAL A 231 -26.99 1.57 29.45
CA VAL A 231 -25.76 1.90 28.72
C VAL A 231 -25.63 0.90 27.58
N THR A 232 -25.26 1.40 26.41
CA THR A 232 -25.15 0.57 25.21
C THR A 232 -23.70 0.44 24.75
N GLN A 233 -23.26 -0.75 24.38
CA GLN A 233 -21.93 -1.01 23.83
C GLN A 233 -22.02 -1.61 22.43
N ALA A 234 -21.24 -1.07 21.49
CA ALA A 234 -21.11 -1.64 20.14
C ALA A 234 -19.84 -1.18 19.43
N GLY A 235 -19.73 -1.49 18.14
CA GLY A 235 -18.67 -0.96 17.27
C GLY A 235 -17.33 -1.69 17.40
N GLY A 236 -17.13 -2.48 18.44
CA GLY A 236 -15.98 -3.36 18.63
C GLY A 236 -16.25 -4.33 19.77
N ARG A 237 -15.35 -5.30 19.97
CA ARG A 237 -15.45 -6.21 21.12
C ARG A 237 -15.06 -5.48 22.40
N LEU A 238 -15.91 -5.55 23.42
CA LEU A 238 -15.55 -5.20 24.80
C LEU A 238 -15.08 -6.48 25.51
N ALA A 239 -13.99 -6.41 26.27
CA ALA A 239 -13.46 -7.59 26.96
C ALA A 239 -14.45 -8.14 28.00
N ALA A 240 -14.48 -9.47 28.18
CA ALA A 240 -15.42 -10.15 29.07
C ALA A 240 -15.48 -9.55 30.48
N HIS A 241 -14.31 -9.30 31.08
CA HIS A 241 -14.22 -8.76 32.43
C HIS A 241 -14.74 -7.31 32.51
N HIS A 242 -14.61 -6.50 31.44
CA HIS A 242 -15.25 -5.18 31.36
C HIS A 242 -16.77 -5.32 31.26
N VAL A 243 -17.28 -6.21 30.41
CA VAL A 243 -18.72 -6.50 30.32
C VAL A 243 -19.27 -6.90 31.69
N GLN A 244 -18.61 -7.83 32.38
CA GLN A 244 -19.01 -8.25 33.72
C GLN A 244 -18.92 -7.11 34.74
N ARG A 245 -17.85 -6.30 34.73
CA ARG A 245 -17.70 -5.18 35.67
C ARG A 245 -18.80 -4.15 35.50
N TYR A 246 -19.08 -3.73 34.26
CA TYR A 246 -20.14 -2.77 33.96
C TYR A 246 -21.54 -3.35 34.20
N ALA A 247 -21.77 -4.63 33.91
CA ALA A 247 -23.02 -5.30 34.25
C ALA A 247 -23.24 -5.36 35.79
N ARG A 248 -22.20 -5.67 36.58
CA ARG A 248 -22.27 -5.63 38.06
C ARG A 248 -22.49 -4.20 38.55
N LEU A 249 -21.83 -3.21 37.95
CA LEU A 249 -22.02 -1.80 38.33
C LEU A 249 -23.46 -1.36 38.04
N GLY A 250 -23.98 -1.67 36.86
CA GLY A 250 -25.37 -1.39 36.50
C GLY A 250 -26.37 -2.07 37.43
N ALA A 251 -26.17 -3.35 37.76
CA ALA A 251 -27.00 -4.04 38.73
C ALA A 251 -26.99 -3.36 40.11
N ARG A 252 -25.84 -2.82 40.58
CA ARG A 252 -25.76 -2.08 41.84
C ARG A 252 -26.39 -0.68 41.77
N ARG A 253 -26.36 -0.04 40.60
CA ARG A 253 -26.78 1.36 40.40
C ARG A 253 -28.17 1.51 39.76
N GLY A 254 -28.82 0.41 39.37
CA GLY A 254 -30.17 0.41 38.82
C GLY A 254 -30.26 0.61 37.30
N TRP A 255 -29.21 0.31 36.53
CA TRP A 255 -29.22 0.43 35.07
C TRP A 255 -28.70 -0.83 34.36
N ARG A 256 -29.03 -0.96 33.07
CA ARG A 256 -28.77 -2.17 32.26
C ARG A 256 -27.65 -1.94 31.22
N LEU A 257 -26.71 -2.89 31.10
CA LEU A 257 -25.72 -2.88 30.02
C LEU A 257 -26.20 -3.73 28.85
N PHE A 258 -26.30 -3.14 27.66
CA PHE A 258 -26.59 -3.87 26.42
C PHE A 258 -25.33 -3.96 25.56
N VAL A 259 -24.77 -5.17 25.43
CA VAL A 259 -23.68 -5.47 24.49
C VAL A 259 -24.30 -5.82 23.15
N MET A 260 -23.79 -5.24 22.06
CA MET A 260 -24.44 -5.36 20.76
C MET A 260 -23.45 -5.49 19.63
N TYR A 261 -23.89 -6.14 18.57
CA TYR A 261 -23.12 -6.44 17.39
C TYR A 261 -23.86 -5.99 16.13
N GLY A 262 -23.10 -5.49 15.15
CA GLY A 262 -23.67 -5.06 13.88
C GLY A 262 -22.68 -4.33 12.99
N ALA A 263 -23.16 -3.96 11.80
CA ALA A 263 -22.37 -3.37 10.73
C ALA A 263 -23.21 -2.37 9.93
N THR A 264 -22.55 -1.50 9.16
CA THR A 264 -23.23 -0.50 8.32
C THR A 264 -24.14 -1.17 7.30
N GLU A 265 -23.73 -2.32 6.75
CA GLU A 265 -24.46 -3.15 5.78
C GLU A 265 -25.79 -3.71 6.31
N ALA A 266 -25.96 -3.75 7.63
CA ALA A 266 -27.21 -4.14 8.29
C ALA A 266 -27.84 -2.97 9.04
N THR A 267 -27.57 -1.73 8.60
CA THR A 267 -28.15 -0.53 9.21
C THR A 267 -27.85 -0.45 10.71
N ALA A 268 -26.59 -0.67 11.08
CA ALA A 268 -26.04 -0.61 12.45
C ALA A 268 -26.20 -1.85 13.34
N ARG A 269 -27.40 -2.42 13.56
CA ARG A 269 -27.58 -3.54 14.53
C ARG A 269 -27.97 -4.86 13.89
N MET A 270 -27.34 -5.95 14.33
CA MET A 270 -27.66 -7.33 13.92
C MET A 270 -27.97 -8.22 15.12
N ALA A 271 -27.33 -8.00 16.26
CA ALA A 271 -27.55 -8.77 17.48
C ALA A 271 -27.36 -7.94 18.75
N TYR A 272 -27.93 -8.44 19.84
CA TYR A 272 -27.76 -7.91 21.18
C TYR A 272 -27.70 -9.06 22.20
N LEU A 273 -26.89 -8.86 23.24
CA LEU A 273 -26.88 -9.67 24.44
C LEU A 273 -27.89 -9.07 25.43
N PRO A 274 -28.94 -9.81 25.80
CA PRO A 274 -29.84 -9.39 26.86
C PRO A 274 -29.05 -9.06 28.15
N PRO A 275 -29.38 -7.97 28.85
CA PRO A 275 -28.58 -7.46 29.97
C PRO A 275 -28.45 -8.46 31.13
N GLU A 276 -29.47 -9.29 31.35
CA GLU A 276 -29.48 -10.38 32.33
C GLU A 276 -28.45 -11.48 32.02
N LEU A 277 -28.03 -11.61 30.76
CA LEU A 277 -27.01 -12.57 30.33
C LEU A 277 -25.60 -11.98 30.30
N ALA A 278 -25.44 -10.66 30.48
CA ALA A 278 -24.14 -9.99 30.40
C ALA A 278 -23.12 -10.49 31.45
N LEU A 279 -23.59 -10.95 32.61
CA LEU A 279 -22.73 -11.52 33.65
C LEU A 279 -22.27 -12.95 33.33
N SER A 280 -23.18 -13.78 32.84
CA SER A 280 -22.98 -15.22 32.62
C SER A 280 -22.38 -15.55 31.25
N HIS A 281 -22.64 -14.72 30.24
CA HIS A 281 -22.18 -14.90 28.86
C HIS A 281 -21.48 -13.65 28.31
N PRO A 282 -20.46 -13.12 29.01
CA PRO A 282 -19.86 -11.81 28.69
C PRO A 282 -19.13 -11.74 27.34
N ASP A 283 -18.78 -12.89 26.76
CA ASP A 283 -18.13 -13.00 25.44
C ASP A 283 -19.11 -13.16 24.28
N SER A 284 -20.41 -13.20 24.56
CA SER A 284 -21.45 -13.44 23.56
C SER A 284 -21.88 -12.14 22.87
N ILE A 285 -22.20 -12.23 21.58
CA ILE A 285 -22.93 -11.16 20.87
C ILE A 285 -24.45 -11.31 21.04
N GLY A 286 -24.88 -12.36 21.73
CA GLY A 286 -26.26 -12.63 22.09
C GLY A 286 -27.07 -13.29 20.96
N HIS A 287 -28.28 -12.81 20.75
CA HIS A 287 -29.20 -13.31 19.74
C HIS A 287 -29.42 -12.26 18.63
N PRO A 288 -29.88 -12.67 17.44
CA PRO A 288 -30.32 -11.72 16.42
C PRO A 288 -31.34 -10.72 16.98
N ILE A 289 -31.29 -9.48 16.49
CA ILE A 289 -32.32 -8.47 16.81
C ILE A 289 -33.72 -8.94 16.34
N PRO A 290 -34.82 -8.42 16.92
CA PRO A 290 -36.17 -8.72 16.43
C PRO A 290 -36.31 -8.52 14.91
N GLY A 291 -36.86 -9.53 14.23
CA GLY A 291 -36.99 -9.55 12.76
C GLY A 291 -35.72 -9.93 11.99
N GLY A 292 -34.58 -10.10 12.67
CA GLY A 292 -33.34 -10.62 12.11
C GLY A 292 -33.12 -12.10 12.41
N SER A 293 -32.23 -12.74 11.63
CA SER A 293 -31.77 -14.11 11.89
C SER A 293 -30.32 -14.31 11.45
N PHE A 294 -29.68 -15.34 12.01
CA PHE A 294 -28.33 -15.75 11.64
C PHE A 294 -28.34 -17.17 11.07
N THR A 295 -27.47 -17.39 10.09
CA THR A 295 -27.05 -18.73 9.64
C THR A 295 -25.52 -18.82 9.74
N LEU A 296 -25.02 -20.04 9.91
CA LEU A 296 -23.58 -20.33 9.93
C LEU A 296 -23.23 -21.14 8.68
N ASP A 297 -22.53 -20.53 7.73
CA ASP A 297 -22.04 -21.24 6.54
C ASP A 297 -20.75 -21.99 6.91
N ARG A 298 -20.67 -23.30 6.60
CA ARG A 298 -19.48 -24.11 6.89
C ARG A 298 -18.25 -23.58 6.15
N ILE A 299 -17.09 -23.56 6.81
CA ILE A 299 -15.80 -23.17 6.21
C ILE A 299 -14.74 -24.22 6.56
N ASP A 300 -13.95 -24.64 5.56
CA ASP A 300 -12.84 -25.58 5.73
C ASP A 300 -11.72 -25.00 6.63
N GLY A 301 -11.17 -25.83 7.52
CA GLY A 301 -10.05 -25.48 8.40
C GLY A 301 -10.43 -24.75 9.69
N TRP A 302 -11.72 -24.66 10.02
CA TRP A 302 -12.25 -24.10 11.27
C TRP A 302 -12.91 -25.14 12.18
N GLU A 303 -12.75 -26.43 11.88
CA GLU A 303 -13.44 -27.53 12.56
C GLU A 303 -13.09 -27.62 14.05
N HIS A 304 -11.94 -27.06 14.46
CA HIS A 304 -11.42 -27.12 15.83
C HIS A 304 -11.55 -25.78 16.59
N ALA A 305 -12.20 -24.76 16.02
CA ALA A 305 -12.31 -23.43 16.63
C ALA A 305 -13.45 -23.30 17.67
N GLY A 306 -14.29 -24.32 17.80
CA GLY A 306 -15.27 -24.41 18.89
C GLY A 306 -14.65 -25.07 20.12
N SER A 307 -14.77 -24.45 21.31
CA SER A 307 -14.34 -25.07 22.58
C SER A 307 -15.16 -26.30 22.99
N ARG A 308 -16.17 -26.73 22.21
CA ARG A 308 -17.03 -27.88 22.49
C ARG A 308 -17.25 -28.67 21.20
N ALA A 309 -17.22 -30.00 21.31
CA ALA A 309 -17.36 -30.93 20.19
C ALA A 309 -18.69 -30.83 19.41
N ASP A 310 -19.69 -30.12 19.95
CA ASP A 310 -21.05 -29.97 19.39
C ASP A 310 -21.40 -28.55 18.91
N SER A 311 -20.47 -27.58 18.89
CA SER A 311 -20.80 -26.23 18.40
C SER A 311 -20.61 -26.11 16.88
N ASP A 312 -21.69 -25.84 16.15
CA ASP A 312 -21.61 -25.44 14.74
C ASP A 312 -20.75 -24.17 14.63
N VAL A 313 -19.64 -24.29 13.89
CA VAL A 313 -18.71 -23.19 13.60
C VAL A 313 -18.81 -22.85 12.12
N GLY A 314 -18.98 -21.57 11.80
CA GLY A 314 -19.08 -21.14 10.41
C GLY A 314 -18.99 -19.63 10.22
N GLU A 315 -19.02 -19.20 8.96
CA GLU A 315 -19.17 -17.78 8.61
C GLU A 315 -20.56 -17.31 9.05
N LEU A 316 -20.60 -16.26 9.85
CA LEU A 316 -21.85 -15.66 10.27
C LEU A 316 -22.48 -14.92 9.09
N VAL A 317 -23.68 -15.33 8.70
CA VAL A 317 -24.48 -14.65 7.68
C VAL A 317 -25.74 -14.12 8.33
N TYR A 318 -25.98 -12.81 8.17
CA TYR A 318 -27.14 -12.12 8.74
C TYR A 318 -28.23 -11.90 7.70
N HIS A 319 -29.47 -12.18 8.10
CA HIS A 319 -30.67 -11.97 7.31
C HIS A 319 -31.62 -11.05 8.09
N GLY A 320 -32.29 -10.13 7.42
CA GLY A 320 -33.27 -9.27 8.06
C GLY A 320 -33.74 -8.10 7.18
N PRO A 321 -34.84 -7.43 7.56
CA PRO A 321 -35.39 -6.30 6.82
C PRO A 321 -34.46 -5.06 6.82
N ASN A 322 -33.46 -5.03 7.69
CA ASN A 322 -32.44 -3.99 7.83
C ASN A 322 -31.18 -4.24 6.97
N VAL A 323 -31.13 -5.32 6.19
CA VAL A 323 -30.05 -5.59 5.24
C VAL A 323 -30.10 -4.58 4.07
N MET A 324 -28.95 -3.94 3.83
CA MET A 324 -28.74 -2.96 2.76
C MET A 324 -29.27 -3.40 1.39
N LEU A 325 -29.51 -2.44 0.50
CA LEU A 325 -29.79 -2.73 -0.91
C LEU A 325 -28.54 -3.27 -1.62
N GLY A 326 -27.35 -2.82 -1.25
CA GLY A 326 -26.09 -3.19 -1.86
C GLY A 326 -25.05 -2.09 -1.69
N TYR A 327 -23.93 -2.21 -2.39
CA TYR A 327 -22.92 -1.16 -2.40
C TYR A 327 -23.11 -0.20 -3.58
N ALA A 328 -22.62 1.03 -3.42
CA ALA A 328 -22.33 1.97 -4.48
C ALA A 328 -20.83 2.22 -4.54
N HIS A 329 -20.27 2.23 -5.74
CA HIS A 329 -18.88 2.58 -6.03
C HIS A 329 -18.80 3.85 -6.88
N SER A 330 -19.90 4.23 -7.52
CA SER A 330 -20.05 5.40 -8.38
C SER A 330 -21.50 5.90 -8.37
N THR A 331 -21.74 7.06 -8.99
CA THR A 331 -23.10 7.62 -9.18
C THR A 331 -24.03 6.71 -9.98
N ALA A 332 -23.50 5.87 -10.89
CA ALA A 332 -24.30 4.93 -11.68
C ALA A 332 -24.97 3.85 -10.80
N ASP A 333 -24.39 3.54 -9.63
CA ASP A 333 -24.91 2.51 -8.73
C ASP A 333 -26.13 3.00 -7.91
N LEU A 334 -26.42 4.31 -7.94
CA LEU A 334 -27.52 4.91 -7.17
C LEU A 334 -28.91 4.53 -7.71
N ALA A 335 -29.00 4.21 -8.99
CA ALA A 335 -30.21 3.75 -9.67
C ALA A 335 -30.51 2.26 -9.43
N LEU A 336 -29.52 1.49 -8.95
CA LEU A 336 -29.68 0.05 -8.75
C LEU A 336 -30.72 -0.26 -7.67
N GLY A 337 -31.49 -1.33 -7.88
CA GLY A 337 -32.32 -1.93 -6.85
C GLY A 337 -31.51 -2.71 -5.81
N ARG A 338 -32.17 -3.68 -5.17
CA ARG A 338 -31.51 -4.64 -4.28
C ARG A 338 -30.60 -5.56 -5.07
N THR A 339 -29.35 -5.68 -4.64
CA THR A 339 -28.31 -6.56 -5.18
C THR A 339 -27.80 -7.56 -4.14
N VAL A 340 -28.25 -7.45 -2.89
CA VAL A 340 -27.93 -8.40 -1.80
C VAL A 340 -29.17 -8.66 -0.94
N ASP A 341 -29.35 -9.91 -0.52
CA ASP A 341 -30.46 -10.32 0.36
C ASP A 341 -30.00 -10.61 1.80
N ALA A 342 -28.70 -10.88 1.98
CA ALA A 342 -28.09 -11.18 3.27
C ALA A 342 -26.71 -10.51 3.39
N VAL A 343 -26.27 -10.29 4.62
CA VAL A 343 -24.93 -9.78 4.93
C VAL A 343 -24.04 -10.94 5.35
N ARG A 344 -23.12 -11.35 4.48
CA ARG A 344 -21.99 -12.20 4.88
C ARG A 344 -21.01 -11.32 5.65
N THR A 345 -20.99 -11.44 6.97
CA THR A 345 -20.27 -10.48 7.84
C THR A 345 -18.75 -10.61 7.71
N GLY A 346 -18.29 -11.77 7.22
CA GLY A 346 -16.89 -12.17 7.24
C GLY A 346 -16.39 -12.54 8.63
N ASP A 347 -17.23 -12.50 9.68
CA ASP A 347 -16.91 -12.97 11.02
C ASP A 347 -17.18 -14.47 11.13
N ILE A 348 -16.35 -15.19 11.89
CA ILE A 348 -16.54 -16.60 12.21
C ILE A 348 -17.21 -16.67 13.57
N ALA A 349 -18.32 -17.40 13.65
CA ALA A 349 -19.09 -17.52 14.86
C ALA A 349 -19.38 -18.98 15.21
N THR A 350 -19.63 -19.19 16.50
CA THR A 350 -20.17 -20.44 17.04
C THR A 350 -21.50 -20.16 17.70
N ARG A 351 -22.43 -21.12 17.61
CA ARG A 351 -23.68 -21.09 18.35
C ARG A 351 -23.63 -22.09 19.51
N ASP A 352 -24.03 -21.66 20.71
CA ASP A 352 -24.11 -22.55 21.87
C ASP A 352 -25.49 -23.22 22.02
N ALA A 353 -25.60 -24.10 23.01
CA ALA A 353 -26.84 -24.84 23.30
C ALA A 353 -28.01 -23.93 23.74
N ASN A 354 -27.72 -22.73 24.24
CA ASN A 354 -28.72 -21.72 24.60
C ASN A 354 -29.12 -20.87 23.37
N GLY A 355 -28.55 -21.15 22.20
CA GLY A 355 -28.80 -20.42 20.97
C GLY A 355 -28.12 -19.05 20.90
N LEU A 356 -27.16 -18.77 21.79
CA LEU A 356 -26.37 -17.55 21.80
C LEU A 356 -25.21 -17.68 20.80
N TYR A 357 -24.90 -16.58 20.14
CA TYR A 357 -23.80 -16.51 19.18
C TYR A 357 -22.58 -15.86 19.80
N ARG A 358 -21.41 -16.42 19.52
CA ARG A 358 -20.12 -15.84 19.88
C ARG A 358 -19.25 -15.72 18.65
N ILE A 359 -18.62 -14.56 18.47
CA ILE A 359 -17.60 -14.38 17.43
C ILE A 359 -16.30 -15.01 17.93
N VAL A 360 -15.78 -15.99 17.20
CA VAL A 360 -14.54 -16.72 17.54
C VAL A 360 -13.38 -16.40 16.60
N GLY A 361 -13.66 -15.64 15.54
CA GLY A 361 -12.65 -15.22 14.58
C GLY A 361 -13.24 -14.33 13.52
N ARG A 362 -12.43 -13.95 12.54
CA ARG A 362 -12.91 -13.22 11.36
C ARG A 362 -12.12 -13.65 10.15
N ARG A 363 -12.82 -14.06 9.07
CA ARG A 363 -12.27 -14.53 7.80
C ARG A 363 -11.16 -13.62 7.25
N SER A 364 -11.23 -12.31 7.54
CA SER A 364 -10.29 -11.27 7.10
C SER A 364 -9.31 -10.71 8.15
N ARG A 365 -9.42 -10.97 9.46
CA ARG A 365 -8.47 -10.47 10.49
C ARG A 365 -7.42 -11.51 10.87
N PHE A 366 -6.80 -12.06 9.83
CA PHE A 366 -5.60 -12.85 10.00
C PHE A 366 -4.40 -12.00 9.68
N VAL A 367 -3.44 -12.04 10.57
CA VAL A 367 -2.09 -11.58 10.27
C VAL A 367 -1.22 -12.78 10.02
N LYS A 368 -0.35 -12.69 9.04
CA LYS A 368 0.64 -13.72 8.77
C LYS A 368 1.96 -13.25 9.34
N ILE A 369 2.26 -13.68 10.56
CA ILE A 369 3.53 -13.41 11.23
C ILE A 369 4.33 -14.72 11.19
N TYR A 370 5.53 -14.68 10.63
CA TYR A 370 6.35 -15.88 10.36
C TYR A 370 5.65 -16.99 9.57
N GLY A 371 4.71 -16.62 8.69
CA GLY A 371 3.92 -17.59 7.92
C GLY A 371 2.84 -18.31 8.73
N LEU A 372 2.78 -18.10 10.05
CA LEU A 372 1.68 -18.56 10.89
C LEU A 372 0.49 -17.63 10.68
N ARG A 373 -0.66 -18.22 10.38
CA ARG A 373 -1.93 -17.50 10.26
C ARG A 373 -2.45 -17.25 11.68
N ILE A 374 -2.15 -16.07 12.21
CA ILE A 374 -2.56 -15.67 13.55
C ILE A 374 -3.94 -15.02 13.45
N ASP A 375 -4.91 -15.60 14.14
CA ASP A 375 -6.20 -14.95 14.35
C ASP A 375 -6.03 -13.89 15.44
N LEU A 376 -6.06 -12.61 15.03
CA LEU A 376 -5.92 -11.50 15.97
C LEU A 376 -7.02 -11.52 17.04
N GLN A 377 -8.25 -11.87 16.66
CA GLN A 377 -9.39 -11.90 17.57
C GLN A 377 -9.24 -13.04 18.60
N ARG A 378 -8.73 -14.20 18.18
CA ARG A 378 -8.43 -15.32 19.09
C ARG A 378 -7.38 -14.93 20.12
N THR A 379 -6.31 -14.27 19.69
CA THR A 379 -5.27 -13.80 20.62
C THR A 379 -5.82 -12.78 21.60
N GLU A 380 -6.62 -11.82 21.15
CA GLU A 380 -7.29 -10.86 22.04
C GLU A 380 -8.23 -11.54 23.04
N SER A 381 -8.88 -12.65 22.64
CA SER A 381 -9.83 -13.38 23.49
C SER A 381 -9.10 -14.21 24.55
N ALA A 382 -8.04 -14.92 24.17
CA ALA A 382 -7.19 -15.67 25.09
C ALA A 382 -6.49 -14.76 26.12
N LEU A 383 -6.08 -13.56 25.72
CA LEU A 383 -5.58 -12.54 26.64
C LEU A 383 -6.66 -12.10 27.65
N ALA A 384 -7.89 -11.89 27.18
CA ALA A 384 -9.00 -11.49 28.04
C ALA A 384 -9.37 -12.56 29.09
N GLU A 385 -9.29 -13.84 28.73
CA GLU A 385 -9.48 -14.97 29.68
C GLU A 385 -8.43 -14.99 30.80
N ARG A 386 -7.24 -14.45 30.53
CA ARG A 386 -6.14 -14.30 31.50
C ARG A 386 -6.18 -12.95 32.25
N GLY A 387 -7.27 -12.19 32.14
CA GLY A 387 -7.46 -10.90 32.81
C GLY A 387 -6.89 -9.69 32.06
N VAL A 388 -6.33 -9.88 30.86
CA VAL A 388 -5.69 -8.81 30.08
C VAL A 388 -6.67 -8.25 29.05
N SER A 389 -7.14 -7.02 29.24
CA SER A 389 -7.84 -6.27 28.18
C SER A 389 -6.83 -5.74 27.17
N GLY A 390 -7.04 -5.98 25.88
CA GLY A 390 -6.16 -5.42 24.86
C GLY A 390 -6.65 -5.65 23.43
N TRP A 391 -6.08 -4.87 22.51
CA TRP A 391 -6.35 -4.93 21.08
C TRP A 391 -5.14 -5.45 20.33
N CYS A 392 -5.36 -6.37 19.41
CA CYS A 392 -4.31 -6.93 18.57
C CYS A 392 -4.38 -6.40 17.15
N THR A 393 -3.24 -5.98 16.64
CA THR A 393 -2.97 -5.74 15.23
C THR A 393 -1.63 -6.37 14.89
N ASP A 394 -1.20 -6.31 13.65
CA ASP A 394 0.20 -6.42 13.30
C ASP A 394 0.77 -5.04 12.98
N ASP A 395 2.11 -4.93 13.01
CA ASP A 395 2.90 -3.86 12.39
C ASP A 395 3.69 -4.35 11.16
N ASP A 396 3.13 -5.35 10.48
CA ASP A 396 3.69 -6.18 9.40
C ASP A 396 4.73 -7.26 9.82
N GLU A 397 5.33 -7.17 11.01
CA GLU A 397 6.41 -8.09 11.47
C GLU A 397 6.14 -8.72 12.83
N ARG A 398 5.42 -8.03 13.70
CA ARG A 398 5.07 -8.48 15.04
C ARG A 398 3.58 -8.41 15.26
N LEU A 399 3.12 -9.23 16.19
CA LEU A 399 1.81 -9.11 16.79
C LEU A 399 1.88 -7.94 17.77
N VAL A 400 1.22 -6.85 17.45
CA VAL A 400 1.12 -5.69 18.31
C VAL A 400 -0.08 -5.88 19.22
N VAL A 401 0.14 -5.81 20.53
CA VAL A 401 -0.90 -5.83 21.56
C VAL A 401 -0.89 -4.49 22.28
N ALA A 402 -1.94 -3.71 22.08
CA ALA A 402 -2.17 -2.50 22.85
C ALA A 402 -2.95 -2.85 24.12
N ILE A 403 -2.45 -2.47 25.29
CA ILE A 403 -3.13 -2.65 26.58
C ILE A 403 -3.41 -1.30 27.26
N PRO A 404 -4.46 -1.18 28.08
CA PRO A 404 -4.69 0.01 28.90
C PRO A 404 -3.58 0.16 29.95
N ALA A 405 -3.02 1.37 30.09
CA ALA A 405 -1.98 1.65 31.09
C ALA A 405 -2.47 1.55 32.54
N ALA A 406 -3.78 1.64 32.78
CA ALA A 406 -4.40 1.46 34.10
C ALA A 406 -4.55 -0.02 34.51
N GLY A 407 -4.16 -0.98 33.67
CA GLY A 407 -4.24 -2.41 33.98
C GLY A 407 -3.20 -2.88 35.01
N GLN A 408 -3.53 -3.92 35.79
CA GLN A 408 -2.62 -4.52 36.78
C GLN A 408 -1.50 -5.39 36.17
N HIS A 409 -1.46 -5.54 34.84
CA HIS A 409 -0.58 -6.49 34.18
C HIS A 409 0.63 -5.79 33.55
N ASP A 410 1.81 -6.24 33.96
CA ASP A 410 3.08 -5.82 33.38
C ASP A 410 3.16 -6.18 31.87
N PRO A 411 3.58 -5.24 30.99
CA PRO A 411 3.71 -5.47 29.54
C PRO A 411 4.55 -6.69 29.16
N HIS A 412 5.58 -7.06 29.93
CA HIS A 412 6.36 -8.29 29.66
C HIS A 412 5.53 -9.56 29.91
N THR A 413 4.70 -9.54 30.95
CA THR A 413 3.78 -10.64 31.25
C THR A 413 2.72 -10.78 30.14
N VAL A 414 2.14 -9.68 29.68
CA VAL A 414 1.20 -9.67 28.56
C VAL A 414 1.85 -10.18 27.27
N ARG A 415 3.10 -9.78 27.00
CA ARG A 415 3.84 -10.22 25.82
C ARG A 415 3.97 -11.74 25.76
N ARG A 416 4.30 -12.36 26.89
CA ARG A 416 4.40 -13.83 27.01
C ARG A 416 3.04 -14.51 26.83
N LEU A 417 1.97 -13.98 27.43
CA LEU A 417 0.62 -14.53 27.29
C LEU A 417 0.10 -14.43 25.85
N ALA A 418 0.36 -13.31 25.18
CA ALA A 418 0.00 -13.11 23.78
C ALA A 418 0.80 -14.02 22.84
N ALA A 419 2.08 -14.23 23.13
CA ALA A 419 2.95 -15.16 22.40
C ALA A 419 2.46 -16.60 22.51
N GLU A 420 2.11 -17.04 23.73
CA GLU A 420 1.51 -18.35 23.99
C GLU A 420 0.16 -18.51 23.27
N ALA A 421 -0.73 -17.51 23.37
CA ALA A 421 -2.04 -17.52 22.75
C ALA A 421 -2.00 -17.54 21.20
N SER A 422 -1.00 -16.89 20.61
CA SER A 422 -0.81 -16.83 19.15
C SER A 422 0.09 -17.95 18.61
N GLY A 423 0.81 -18.67 19.46
CA GLY A 423 1.85 -19.61 19.02
C GLY A 423 3.07 -18.92 18.41
N LEU A 424 3.27 -17.62 18.69
CA LEU A 424 4.42 -16.85 18.24
C LEU A 424 5.56 -16.88 19.29
N PRO A 425 6.83 -16.70 18.87
CA PRO A 425 7.92 -16.38 19.80
C PRO A 425 7.65 -15.05 20.54
N VAL A 426 8.06 -14.95 21.81
CA VAL A 426 7.82 -13.74 22.65
C VAL A 426 8.37 -12.46 22.00
N GLY A 427 9.50 -12.52 21.29
CA GLY A 427 10.08 -11.37 20.58
C GLY A 427 9.29 -10.91 19.34
N ALA A 428 8.35 -11.72 18.87
CA ALA A 428 7.46 -11.40 17.75
C ALA A 428 6.13 -10.80 18.21
N VAL A 429 6.01 -10.53 19.52
CA VAL A 429 4.89 -9.80 20.09
C VAL A 429 5.43 -8.49 20.63
N ALA A 430 4.92 -7.37 20.13
CA ALA A 430 5.14 -6.05 20.71
C ALA A 430 3.96 -5.73 21.63
N VAL A 431 4.24 -5.24 22.83
CA VAL A 431 3.20 -4.82 23.76
C VAL A 431 3.49 -3.41 24.20
N PHE A 432 2.50 -2.54 24.07
CA PHE A 432 2.60 -1.20 24.62
C PHE A 432 1.38 -0.90 25.48
N ALA A 433 1.64 -0.24 26.60
CA ALA A 433 0.62 0.33 27.45
C ALA A 433 0.35 1.76 26.99
N ALA A 434 -0.91 2.11 26.75
CA ALA A 434 -1.31 3.49 26.45
C ALA A 434 -2.27 3.98 27.51
N ALA A 435 -2.11 5.25 27.95
CA ALA A 435 -3.07 5.90 28.84
C ALA A 435 -4.48 5.90 28.21
N GLU A 436 -4.52 6.15 26.90
CA GLU A 436 -5.68 6.02 26.03
C GLU A 436 -5.26 5.26 24.76
N PRO A 437 -5.85 4.10 24.42
CA PRO A 437 -5.51 3.42 23.17
C PRO A 437 -5.92 4.30 21.99
N PRO A 438 -5.15 4.34 20.89
CA PRO A 438 -5.50 5.21 19.79
C PRO A 438 -6.68 4.65 19.01
N LEU A 439 -7.75 5.44 18.91
CA LEU A 439 -8.98 5.04 18.26
C LEU A 439 -9.46 6.11 17.29
N LEU A 440 -10.28 5.66 16.36
CA LEU A 440 -10.93 6.53 15.40
C LEU A 440 -11.92 7.44 16.14
N PRO A 441 -12.35 8.57 15.53
CA PRO A 441 -13.40 9.43 16.08
C PRO A 441 -14.72 8.70 16.40
N CYS A 442 -14.94 7.51 15.82
CA CYS A 442 -16.07 6.63 16.13
C CYS A 442 -15.81 5.67 17.32
N GLY A 443 -14.67 5.83 18.01
CA GLY A 443 -14.11 5.05 19.13
C GLY A 443 -13.93 3.55 18.89
N LYS A 444 -13.72 3.15 17.63
CA LYS A 444 -13.15 1.85 17.26
C LYS A 444 -11.62 1.93 17.25
N PRO A 445 -10.89 0.83 17.54
CA PRO A 445 -9.43 0.76 17.42
C PRO A 445 -8.92 1.35 16.11
N ASP A 446 -8.06 2.36 16.20
CA ASP A 446 -7.33 2.90 15.07
C ASP A 446 -6.06 2.07 14.95
N TYR A 447 -6.18 0.90 14.32
CA TYR A 447 -5.05 0.00 14.12
C TYR A 447 -3.84 0.68 13.44
N PRO A 448 -4.00 1.57 12.44
CA PRO A 448 -2.91 2.42 11.97
C PRO A 448 -2.21 3.24 13.05
N ALA A 449 -2.96 3.92 13.92
CA ALA A 449 -2.38 4.69 15.01
C ALA A 449 -1.80 3.80 16.12
N MET A 450 -2.40 2.64 16.40
CA MET A 450 -1.85 1.61 17.32
C MET A 450 -0.51 1.09 16.83
N ARG A 451 -0.38 0.81 15.52
CA ARG A 451 0.91 0.45 14.89
C ARG A 451 1.96 1.53 15.10
N SER A 452 1.59 2.79 14.88
CA SER A 452 2.50 3.92 15.05
C SER A 452 2.91 4.11 16.51
N ALA A 453 1.99 3.95 17.46
CA ALA A 453 2.26 4.07 18.89
C ALA A 453 3.13 2.92 19.43
N ALA A 454 2.87 1.67 19.00
CA ALA A 454 3.70 0.53 19.33
C ALA A 454 5.17 0.75 18.94
N ARG A 455 5.41 1.33 17.76
CA ARG A 455 6.75 1.67 17.27
C ARG A 455 7.46 2.76 18.09
N LEU A 456 6.72 3.56 18.86
CA LEU A 456 7.27 4.62 19.72
C LEU A 456 7.56 4.13 21.14
N VAL A 457 6.72 3.24 21.69
CA VAL A 457 6.75 2.81 23.10
C VAL A 457 7.55 1.53 23.30
N ASP A 458 7.40 0.58 22.39
CA ASP A 458 8.24 -0.60 22.28
C ASP A 458 8.99 -0.48 20.95
N PRO A 459 9.88 0.54 20.82
CA PRO A 459 10.68 0.68 19.62
C PRO A 459 11.36 -0.67 19.40
N PRO A 460 11.39 -1.18 18.17
CA PRO A 460 12.13 -2.40 17.90
C PRO A 460 13.51 -2.25 18.55
N PRO A 461 13.98 -3.27 19.31
CA PRO A 461 15.16 -3.15 20.15
C PRO A 461 16.26 -2.45 19.36
N PRO A 462 17.01 -1.51 19.98
CA PRO A 462 18.08 -0.80 19.29
C PRO A 462 18.91 -1.84 18.58
N GLU A 463 19.04 -1.64 17.26
CA GLU A 463 19.48 -2.69 16.35
C GLU A 463 20.66 -3.44 16.96
N PRO A 464 20.56 -4.77 17.15
CA PRO A 464 21.76 -5.55 17.34
C PRO A 464 22.57 -5.30 16.08
N VAL A 465 23.71 -4.63 16.25
CA VAL A 465 24.70 -4.35 15.24
C VAL A 465 24.96 -5.65 14.46
N GLN A 466 24.39 -5.71 13.27
CA GLN A 466 24.77 -6.44 12.05
C GLN A 466 23.54 -6.75 11.18
N HIS A 467 22.81 -5.71 10.75
CA HIS A 467 21.95 -5.80 9.57
C HIS A 467 22.55 -4.91 8.49
N ALA A 468 22.64 -5.43 7.27
CA ALA A 468 23.28 -4.72 6.17
C ALA A 468 22.53 -3.42 5.88
N ASP A 469 23.18 -2.29 6.06
CA ASP A 469 22.68 -0.97 5.64
C ASP A 469 22.27 -1.07 4.16
N MET A 470 20.96 -1.20 3.89
CA MET A 470 20.46 -1.37 2.52
C MET A 470 20.67 -0.10 1.70
N ALA A 471 20.58 1.07 2.33
CA ALA A 471 20.86 2.34 1.67
C ALA A 471 22.36 2.44 1.35
N GLY A 472 23.23 2.05 2.29
CA GLY A 472 24.68 1.94 2.10
C GLY A 472 25.08 0.89 1.07
N LEU A 473 24.40 -0.25 1.01
CA LEU A 473 24.64 -1.31 0.03
C LEU A 473 24.21 -0.85 -1.38
N PHE A 474 23.11 -0.10 -1.49
CA PHE A 474 22.71 0.59 -2.71
C PHE A 474 23.71 1.68 -3.12
N ALA A 475 24.12 2.52 -2.19
CA ALA A 475 25.12 3.56 -2.39
C ALA A 475 26.47 2.97 -2.84
N GLU A 476 26.91 1.87 -2.23
CA GLU A 476 28.18 1.22 -2.53
C GLU A 476 28.18 0.57 -3.93
N VAL A 477 27.12 -0.17 -4.28
CA VAL A 477 27.05 -0.89 -5.57
C VAL A 477 26.72 0.03 -6.73
N LEU A 478 25.92 1.09 -6.50
CA LEU A 478 25.58 2.08 -7.52
C LEU A 478 26.58 3.24 -7.57
N HIS A 479 27.52 3.28 -6.63
CA HIS A 479 28.52 4.33 -6.48
C HIS A 479 27.90 5.73 -6.34
N LEU A 480 26.91 5.83 -5.45
CA LEU A 480 26.21 7.07 -5.13
C LEU A 480 26.59 7.54 -3.73
N GLU A 481 26.49 8.84 -3.48
CA GLU A 481 26.60 9.39 -2.13
C GLU A 481 25.50 8.79 -1.23
N PRO A 482 25.80 8.38 0.01
CA PRO A 482 24.80 7.77 0.91
C PRO A 482 23.53 8.61 1.09
N GLY A 483 23.64 9.94 1.05
CA GLY A 483 22.50 10.87 1.13
C GLY A 483 21.63 10.95 -0.12
N MET A 484 22.06 10.39 -1.26
CA MET A 484 21.29 10.36 -2.52
C MET A 484 20.36 9.14 -2.60
N VAL A 485 20.52 8.17 -1.70
CA VAL A 485 19.69 6.95 -1.64
C VAL A 485 18.59 7.15 -0.60
N GLY A 486 17.50 7.77 -1.03
CA GLY A 486 16.29 7.91 -0.20
C GLY A 486 15.52 6.60 -0.02
N PRO A 487 14.64 6.49 0.99
CA PRO A 487 13.88 5.27 1.30
C PRO A 487 12.98 4.80 0.14
N ASP A 488 12.48 5.72 -0.68
CA ASP A 488 11.64 5.44 -1.85
C ASP A 488 12.45 5.19 -3.14
N SER A 489 13.78 5.25 -3.05
CA SER A 489 14.65 4.99 -4.20
C SER A 489 14.52 3.55 -4.66
N THR A 490 14.62 3.32 -5.96
CA THR A 490 14.64 1.98 -6.57
C THR A 490 15.94 1.79 -7.32
N PHE A 491 16.41 0.55 -7.49
CA PHE A 491 17.66 0.27 -8.21
C PHE A 491 17.63 0.85 -9.64
N VAL A 492 16.47 0.73 -10.29
CA VAL A 492 16.23 1.31 -11.61
C VAL A 492 16.18 2.84 -11.58
N GLY A 493 15.53 3.43 -10.57
CA GLY A 493 15.43 4.88 -10.40
C GLY A 493 16.78 5.56 -10.14
N LEU A 494 17.68 4.86 -9.45
CA LEU A 494 19.04 5.31 -9.15
C LEU A 494 20.05 5.07 -10.29
N GLY A 495 19.60 4.60 -11.46
CA GLY A 495 20.46 4.41 -12.64
C GLY A 495 21.24 3.11 -12.66
N GLY A 496 20.73 2.07 -11.99
CA GLY A 496 21.32 0.72 -12.01
C GLY A 496 21.49 0.16 -13.44
N SER A 497 22.62 -0.52 -13.66
CA SER A 497 23.03 -1.09 -14.94
C SER A 497 23.04 -2.61 -14.87
N SER A 498 23.15 -3.27 -16.02
CA SER A 498 23.21 -4.74 -16.07
C SER A 498 24.42 -5.36 -15.37
N LEU A 499 25.50 -4.60 -15.18
CA LEU A 499 26.69 -5.03 -14.44
C LEU A 499 26.50 -4.83 -12.93
N SER A 500 26.03 -3.66 -12.50
CA SER A 500 25.71 -3.41 -11.09
C SER A 500 24.52 -4.24 -10.60
N TYR A 501 23.68 -4.73 -11.51
CA TYR A 501 22.58 -5.63 -11.21
C TYR A 501 23.06 -6.98 -10.67
N VAL A 502 24.08 -7.57 -11.30
CA VAL A 502 24.67 -8.83 -10.83
C VAL A 502 25.24 -8.64 -9.43
N ALA A 503 26.07 -7.61 -9.26
CA ALA A 503 26.66 -7.23 -7.98
C ALA A 503 25.60 -7.06 -6.88
N MET A 504 24.55 -6.31 -7.21
CA MET A 504 23.46 -6.00 -6.30
C MET A 504 22.63 -7.23 -5.96
N SER A 505 22.25 -8.04 -6.95
CA SER A 505 21.44 -9.25 -6.75
C SER A 505 22.13 -10.25 -5.81
N VAL A 506 23.44 -10.45 -5.94
CA VAL A 506 24.21 -11.36 -5.08
C VAL A 506 24.32 -10.82 -3.65
N ARG A 507 24.52 -9.50 -3.50
CA ARG A 507 24.64 -8.84 -2.20
C ARG A 507 23.30 -8.76 -1.47
N LEU A 508 22.22 -8.46 -2.20
CA LEU A 508 20.85 -8.53 -1.69
C LEU A 508 20.45 -9.96 -1.38
N GLU A 509 20.79 -10.94 -2.20
CA GLU A 509 20.50 -12.35 -1.89
C GLU A 509 21.18 -12.79 -0.58
N ARG A 510 22.44 -12.36 -0.37
CA ARG A 510 23.15 -12.60 0.89
C ARG A 510 22.55 -11.87 2.08
N ALA A 511 22.02 -10.67 1.87
CA ALA A 511 21.42 -9.85 2.92
C ALA A 511 19.98 -10.27 3.26
N LEU A 512 19.23 -10.76 2.26
CA LEU A 512 17.79 -11.03 2.34
C LEU A 512 17.47 -12.54 2.42
N GLY A 513 18.41 -13.43 2.10
CA GLY A 513 18.20 -14.89 2.08
C GLY A 513 17.27 -15.40 0.96
N GLY A 514 16.76 -14.50 0.12
CA GLY A 514 15.96 -14.78 -1.07
C GLY A 514 15.55 -13.47 -1.77
N LEU A 515 15.69 -13.42 -3.10
CA LEU A 515 15.51 -12.20 -3.88
C LEU A 515 14.09 -12.13 -4.47
N PRO A 516 13.32 -11.06 -4.20
CA PRO A 516 12.05 -10.84 -4.86
C PRO A 516 12.23 -10.70 -6.39
N PRO A 517 11.36 -11.27 -7.25
CA PRO A 517 11.51 -11.20 -8.70
C PRO A 517 11.60 -9.76 -9.27
N ASP A 518 10.94 -8.81 -8.60
CA ASP A 518 10.90 -7.40 -8.97
C ASP A 518 11.74 -6.48 -8.07
N TRP A 519 12.73 -7.02 -7.34
CA TRP A 519 13.56 -6.26 -6.37
C TRP A 519 14.14 -4.95 -6.96
N HIS A 520 14.49 -4.96 -8.24
CA HIS A 520 15.06 -3.83 -8.96
C HIS A 520 14.10 -2.63 -9.11
N LYS A 521 12.79 -2.86 -8.96
CA LYS A 521 11.73 -1.84 -8.92
C LYS A 521 11.18 -1.63 -7.51
N THR A 522 11.60 -2.44 -6.54
CA THR A 522 11.17 -2.34 -5.15
C THR A 522 11.93 -1.20 -4.46
N PRO A 523 11.23 -0.32 -3.71
CA PRO A 523 11.88 0.72 -2.91
C PRO A 523 12.88 0.15 -1.89
N VAL A 524 13.96 0.88 -1.62
CA VAL A 524 15.00 0.49 -0.66
C VAL A 524 14.41 0.17 0.72
N HIS A 525 13.43 0.95 1.19
CA HIS A 525 12.79 0.68 2.49
C HIS A 525 12.04 -0.66 2.52
N ARG A 526 11.45 -1.08 1.40
CA ARG A 526 10.75 -2.38 1.28
C ARG A 526 11.74 -3.54 1.21
N LEU A 527 12.89 -3.34 0.57
CA LEU A 527 13.98 -4.34 0.59
C LEU A 527 14.62 -4.46 1.98
N ALA A 528 14.79 -3.34 2.69
CA ALA A 528 15.24 -3.33 4.08
C ALA A 528 14.28 -4.10 4.99
N GLN A 529 12.97 -3.87 4.87
CA GLN A 529 11.94 -4.64 5.59
C GLN A 529 11.97 -6.14 5.28
N LEU A 530 12.27 -6.53 4.03
CA LEU A 530 12.42 -7.95 3.68
C LEU A 530 13.66 -8.59 4.34
N GLY A 531 14.74 -7.82 4.52
CA GLY A 531 15.96 -8.27 5.20
C GLY A 531 15.79 -8.41 6.70
N LEU A 532 14.95 -7.57 7.29
CA LEU A 532 14.57 -7.63 8.72
C LEU A 532 13.75 -8.88 9.06
N ARG A 533 13.07 -9.47 8.06
CA ARG A 533 12.22 -10.67 8.21
C ARG A 533 12.94 -11.99 7.89
N ALA A 534 14.17 -11.95 7.39
CA ALA A 534 14.89 -13.13 6.93
C ALA A 534 15.54 -13.89 8.10
N GLU A 535 14.88 -14.93 8.62
CA GLU A 535 15.59 -15.95 9.38
C GLU A 535 16.57 -16.69 8.45
N ARG A 536 17.88 -16.68 8.76
CA ARG A 536 18.87 -17.43 7.98
C ARG A 536 18.52 -18.92 8.02
N PRO A 537 18.04 -19.53 6.92
CA PRO A 537 17.80 -20.96 6.91
C PRO A 537 19.18 -21.65 6.86
N ARG A 538 19.45 -22.56 7.79
CA ARG A 538 20.54 -23.55 7.68
C ARG A 538 20.22 -24.58 6.58
N ARG A 539 19.96 -24.14 5.36
CA ARG A 539 19.78 -25.03 4.20
C ARG A 539 20.69 -24.61 3.05
N TRP A 540 21.64 -25.48 2.78
CA TRP A 540 22.54 -25.57 1.62
C TRP A 540 21.93 -25.35 0.22
N LEU A 541 20.60 -25.31 0.06
CA LEU A 541 19.85 -25.10 -1.21
C LEU A 541 18.93 -23.86 -1.19
N ALA A 542 19.29 -22.80 -0.47
CA ALA A 542 18.41 -21.65 -0.26
C ALA A 542 18.59 -20.47 -1.24
N ALA A 543 19.64 -20.44 -2.07
CA ALA A 543 19.88 -19.28 -2.93
C ALA A 543 19.10 -19.35 -4.25
N THR A 544 18.63 -18.19 -4.69
CA THR A 544 17.98 -17.93 -5.97
C THR A 544 18.97 -17.20 -6.87
N LEU A 545 19.16 -17.73 -8.08
CA LEU A 545 20.00 -17.14 -9.12
C LEU A 545 19.12 -16.78 -10.31
N GLU A 546 19.08 -15.50 -10.67
CA GLU A 546 18.33 -15.05 -11.84
C GLU A 546 18.90 -15.65 -13.12
N SER A 547 18.02 -16.03 -14.04
CA SER A 547 18.43 -16.70 -15.28
C SER A 547 19.31 -15.82 -16.17
N SER A 548 19.12 -14.50 -16.16
CA SER A 548 20.00 -13.57 -16.88
C SER A 548 21.44 -13.57 -16.33
N VAL A 549 21.61 -13.79 -15.03
CA VAL A 549 22.93 -13.88 -14.36
C VAL A 549 23.53 -15.27 -14.58
N ALA A 550 22.74 -16.32 -14.38
CA ALA A 550 23.16 -17.70 -14.62
C ALA A 550 23.61 -17.92 -16.06
N LEU A 551 22.79 -17.52 -17.04
CA LEU A 551 23.09 -17.67 -18.46
C LEU A 551 24.27 -16.80 -18.88
N ARG A 552 24.52 -15.65 -18.24
CA ARG A 552 25.73 -14.85 -18.48
C ARG A 552 26.99 -15.57 -18.00
N ALA A 553 26.96 -16.16 -16.80
CA ALA A 553 28.07 -16.95 -16.28
C ALA A 553 28.36 -18.18 -17.16
N VAL A 554 27.32 -18.91 -17.57
CA VAL A 554 27.44 -20.03 -18.49
C VAL A 554 27.98 -19.56 -19.84
N ALA A 555 27.45 -18.47 -20.40
CA ALA A 555 27.85 -17.98 -21.70
C ALA A 555 29.32 -17.54 -21.76
N ILE A 556 29.85 -16.89 -20.72
CA ILE A 556 31.27 -16.53 -20.70
C ILE A 556 32.18 -17.76 -20.57
N VAL A 557 31.78 -18.76 -19.79
CA VAL A 557 32.49 -20.05 -19.71
C VAL A 557 32.48 -20.76 -21.06
N LEU A 558 31.33 -20.77 -21.76
CA LEU A 558 31.21 -21.35 -23.10
C LEU A 558 32.09 -20.62 -24.12
N ILE A 559 32.16 -19.29 -24.05
CA ILE A 559 33.03 -18.48 -24.91
C ILE A 559 34.50 -18.85 -24.65
N VAL A 560 34.98 -18.71 -23.42
CA VAL A 560 36.40 -18.93 -23.12
C VAL A 560 36.80 -20.39 -23.31
N GLY A 561 35.94 -21.33 -22.90
CA GLY A 561 36.17 -22.77 -23.07
C GLY A 561 36.27 -23.18 -24.54
N SER A 562 35.44 -22.60 -25.41
CA SER A 562 35.51 -22.89 -26.85
C SER A 562 36.77 -22.31 -27.50
N HIS A 563 37.18 -21.09 -27.13
CA HIS A 563 38.41 -20.49 -27.66
C HIS A 563 39.68 -21.16 -27.14
N ALA A 564 39.69 -21.63 -25.89
CA ALA A 564 40.82 -22.34 -25.29
C ALA A 564 40.92 -23.81 -25.72
N GLY A 565 39.98 -24.31 -26.53
CA GLY A 565 39.97 -25.71 -26.99
C GLY A 565 39.55 -26.73 -25.91
N LEU A 566 38.84 -26.30 -24.86
CA LEU A 566 38.33 -27.19 -23.82
C LEU A 566 37.15 -28.04 -24.32
N PHE A 567 36.30 -27.47 -25.17
CA PHE A 567 35.17 -28.12 -25.83
C PHE A 567 34.71 -27.30 -27.04
N GLU A 568 33.99 -27.87 -28.00
CA GLU A 568 33.48 -27.15 -29.17
C GLU A 568 31.99 -26.77 -29.02
N MET A 569 31.69 -25.80 -28.16
CA MET A 569 30.31 -25.32 -27.93
C MET A 569 30.17 -23.83 -28.23
N TRP A 570 30.13 -23.52 -29.52
CA TRP A 570 29.91 -22.18 -30.04
C TRP A 570 28.47 -21.72 -29.80
N GLY A 571 28.27 -20.46 -29.39
CA GLY A 571 26.91 -19.90 -29.19
C GLY A 571 26.78 -18.94 -28.01
N GLY A 572 27.71 -19.01 -27.03
CA GLY A 572 27.67 -18.18 -25.83
C GLY A 572 27.52 -16.68 -26.09
N ALA A 573 28.22 -16.12 -27.10
CA ALA A 573 28.11 -14.71 -27.45
C ALA A 573 26.70 -14.29 -27.95
N HIS A 574 25.96 -15.20 -28.59
CA HIS A 574 24.59 -14.91 -29.07
C HIS A 574 23.59 -14.95 -27.91
N ILE A 575 23.81 -15.86 -26.95
CA ILE A 575 23.08 -15.87 -25.68
C ILE A 575 23.34 -14.56 -24.91
N LEU A 576 24.60 -14.09 -24.83
CA LEU A 576 24.92 -12.79 -24.24
C LEU A 576 24.23 -11.62 -24.94
N LEU A 577 24.06 -11.67 -26.27
CA LEU A 577 23.38 -10.63 -27.03
C LEU A 577 21.87 -10.59 -26.73
N GLY A 578 21.23 -11.75 -26.60
CA GLY A 578 19.85 -11.84 -26.11
C GLY A 578 19.69 -11.36 -24.66
N ILE A 579 20.63 -11.70 -23.78
CA ILE A 579 20.66 -11.19 -22.40
C ILE A 579 20.86 -9.67 -22.38
N ALA A 580 21.70 -9.12 -23.27
CA ALA A 580 21.88 -7.68 -23.39
C ALA A 580 20.59 -6.97 -23.78
N GLY A 581 19.85 -7.51 -24.75
CA GLY A 581 18.52 -7.01 -25.13
C GLY A 581 17.50 -7.10 -24.01
N TYR A 582 17.49 -8.21 -23.27
CA TYR A 582 16.62 -8.40 -22.11
C TYR A 582 16.89 -7.35 -21.02
N ASN A 583 18.15 -7.11 -20.72
CA ASN A 583 18.55 -6.11 -19.73
C ASN A 583 18.31 -4.68 -20.21
N PHE A 584 18.45 -4.41 -21.51
CA PHE A 584 18.08 -3.11 -22.10
C PHE A 584 16.59 -2.82 -21.88
N GLY A 585 15.71 -3.77 -22.16
CA GLY A 585 14.27 -3.63 -21.90
C GLY A 585 13.94 -3.40 -20.43
N ARG A 586 14.76 -3.93 -19.52
CA ARG A 586 14.57 -3.88 -18.06
C ARG A 586 15.08 -2.59 -17.40
N PHE A 587 16.25 -2.10 -17.80
CA PHE A 587 16.94 -0.98 -17.13
C PHE A 587 16.96 0.30 -17.95
N CYS A 588 16.89 0.20 -19.28
CA CYS A 588 17.01 1.36 -20.15
C CYS A 588 15.66 1.86 -20.66
N LEU A 589 14.56 1.12 -20.51
CA LEU A 589 13.21 1.50 -20.95
C LEU A 589 12.23 1.52 -19.77
N THR A 590 12.45 2.52 -18.92
CA THR A 590 11.82 2.71 -17.60
C THR A 590 10.83 3.88 -17.65
N PRO A 591 9.88 4.01 -16.69
CA PRO A 591 8.90 5.09 -16.70
C PRO A 591 9.49 6.49 -16.48
N LEU A 592 10.80 6.58 -16.17
CA LEU A 592 11.53 7.83 -15.93
C LEU A 592 11.40 8.84 -17.10
N PRO A 593 11.62 10.14 -16.83
CA PRO A 593 11.69 11.16 -17.86
C PRO A 593 12.72 10.80 -18.95
N ARG A 594 12.42 11.14 -20.21
CA ARG A 594 13.27 10.82 -21.38
C ARG A 594 14.73 11.27 -21.20
N ALA A 595 14.96 12.43 -20.59
CA ALA A 595 16.29 12.98 -20.36
C ALA A 595 17.15 12.11 -19.44
N GLU A 596 16.56 11.59 -18.36
CA GLU A 596 17.26 10.70 -17.42
C GLU A 596 17.56 9.34 -18.06
N ARG A 597 16.60 8.80 -18.81
CA ARG A 597 16.79 7.56 -19.57
C ARG A 597 17.91 7.67 -20.59
N MET A 598 18.01 8.82 -21.28
CA MET A 598 19.10 9.10 -22.23
C MET A 598 20.46 9.23 -21.54
N ARG A 599 20.50 9.78 -20.32
CA ARG A 599 21.71 9.82 -19.50
C ARG A 599 22.14 8.41 -19.07
N HIS A 600 21.21 7.54 -18.66
CA HIS A 600 21.52 6.13 -18.32
C HIS A 600 22.02 5.32 -19.52
N LEU A 601 21.43 5.51 -20.70
CA LEU A 601 21.88 4.87 -21.94
C LEU A 601 23.31 5.28 -22.30
N ARG A 602 23.61 6.59 -22.28
CA ARG A 602 24.97 7.11 -22.52
C ARG A 602 25.97 6.55 -21.50
N ALA A 603 25.60 6.53 -20.22
CA ALA A 603 26.45 5.94 -19.19
C ALA A 603 26.74 4.47 -19.48
N THR A 604 25.74 3.67 -19.85
CA THR A 604 25.91 2.24 -20.19
C THR A 604 26.86 2.03 -21.37
N ILE A 605 26.74 2.84 -22.42
CA ILE A 605 27.66 2.80 -23.57
C ILE A 605 29.09 3.12 -23.13
N VAL A 606 29.27 4.21 -22.40
CA VAL A 606 30.58 4.66 -21.88
C VAL A 606 31.23 3.56 -21.02
N TRP A 607 30.44 2.90 -20.18
CA TRP A 607 30.90 1.84 -19.28
C TRP A 607 31.38 0.57 -19.98
N ILE A 608 30.91 0.31 -21.20
CA ILE A 608 31.37 -0.83 -22.02
C ILE A 608 32.51 -0.39 -22.93
N ALA A 609 32.36 0.77 -23.58
CA ALA A 609 33.30 1.24 -24.58
C ALA A 609 34.65 1.63 -23.98
N ILE A 610 34.69 2.44 -22.91
CA ILE A 610 35.96 2.93 -22.35
C ILE A 610 36.88 1.79 -21.89
N PRO A 611 36.44 0.82 -21.06
CA PRO A 611 37.31 -0.26 -20.65
C PRO A 611 37.81 -1.11 -21.82
N SER A 612 36.97 -1.29 -22.84
CA SER A 612 37.33 -2.01 -24.06
C SER A 612 38.40 -1.27 -24.86
N ILE A 613 38.25 0.05 -25.03
CA ILE A 613 39.22 0.91 -25.73
C ILE A 613 40.54 0.97 -24.96
N VAL A 614 40.49 1.11 -23.63
CA VAL A 614 41.70 1.12 -22.78
C VAL A 614 42.43 -0.22 -22.87
N TRP A 615 41.70 -1.34 -22.82
CA TRP A 615 42.31 -2.66 -23.00
C TRP A 615 42.93 -2.82 -24.39
N VAL A 616 42.24 -2.40 -25.45
CA VAL A 616 42.79 -2.40 -26.81
C VAL A 616 44.06 -1.54 -26.89
N ALA A 617 44.09 -0.37 -26.26
CA ALA A 617 45.26 0.49 -26.22
C ALA A 617 46.45 -0.19 -25.52
N VAL A 618 46.21 -0.91 -24.42
CA VAL A 618 47.25 -1.69 -23.72
C VAL A 618 47.69 -2.87 -24.58
N ALA A 619 46.75 -3.61 -25.17
CA ALA A 619 47.04 -4.76 -26.01
C ALA A 619 47.80 -4.38 -27.29
N LEU A 620 47.54 -3.20 -27.87
CA LEU A 620 48.28 -2.62 -29.00
C LEU A 620 49.78 -2.37 -28.68
N ILE A 621 50.11 -2.18 -27.40
CA ILE A 621 51.50 -1.98 -26.96
C ILE A 621 52.20 -3.32 -26.74
N ILE A 622 51.45 -4.35 -26.34
CA ILE A 622 51.97 -5.65 -25.88
C ILE A 622 51.93 -6.72 -26.99
N THR A 623 51.05 -6.56 -27.98
CA THR A 623 50.77 -7.54 -29.03
C THR A 623 50.54 -6.86 -30.37
N ASP A 624 50.96 -7.52 -31.46
CA ASP A 624 50.69 -7.07 -32.84
C ASP A 624 49.30 -7.52 -33.36
N ASP A 625 48.45 -8.05 -32.48
CA ASP A 625 47.16 -8.62 -32.84
C ASP A 625 46.11 -7.56 -33.21
N TYR A 626 46.25 -6.33 -32.71
CA TYR A 626 45.24 -5.27 -32.82
C TYR A 626 45.67 -4.16 -33.79
N HIS A 627 44.68 -3.51 -34.42
CA HIS A 627 44.85 -2.30 -35.25
C HIS A 627 44.24 -1.05 -34.60
N LEU A 628 44.67 0.15 -35.04
CA LEU A 628 44.12 1.44 -34.59
C LEU A 628 42.59 1.55 -34.74
N SER A 629 42.00 0.91 -35.75
CA SER A 629 40.56 0.81 -35.96
C SER A 629 39.80 0.15 -34.78
N ASN A 630 40.46 -0.70 -34.00
CA ASN A 630 39.89 -1.31 -32.79
C ASN A 630 39.72 -0.29 -31.65
N LEU A 631 40.50 0.81 -31.62
CA LEU A 631 40.31 1.89 -30.64
C LEU A 631 39.01 2.66 -30.87
N LEU A 632 38.50 2.64 -32.10
CA LEU A 632 37.20 3.20 -32.44
C LEU A 632 36.05 2.21 -32.23
N LEU A 633 36.36 0.97 -31.80
CA LEU A 633 35.45 -0.17 -31.81
C LEU A 633 34.76 -0.31 -33.18
N ALA A 634 35.48 0.02 -34.26
CA ALA A 634 35.00 0.14 -35.63
C ALA A 634 35.75 -0.81 -36.58
N ASN A 635 36.44 -1.83 -36.05
CA ASN A 635 37.38 -2.64 -36.83
C ASN A 635 36.68 -3.41 -37.94
N LYS A 636 35.44 -3.84 -37.74
CA LYS A 636 34.68 -4.54 -38.77
C LYS A 636 34.23 -3.67 -39.96
N ILE A 637 34.21 -2.35 -39.78
CA ILE A 637 33.80 -1.38 -40.81
C ILE A 637 35.03 -0.71 -41.44
N LEU A 638 36.04 -0.39 -40.62
CA LEU A 638 37.20 0.43 -41.00
C LEU A 638 38.53 -0.33 -40.98
N GLY A 639 38.56 -1.56 -40.47
CA GLY A 639 39.78 -2.35 -40.31
C GLY A 639 40.03 -3.35 -41.46
N PRO A 640 41.22 -3.97 -41.51
CA PRO A 640 41.57 -4.94 -42.54
C PRO A 640 40.69 -6.21 -42.44
N HIS A 641 40.13 -6.67 -43.57
CA HIS A 641 39.22 -7.82 -43.60
C HIS A 641 39.87 -9.15 -43.16
N ASP A 642 41.19 -9.30 -43.32
CA ASP A 642 41.96 -10.49 -42.94
C ASP A 642 42.59 -10.41 -41.53
N SER A 643 42.16 -9.45 -40.70
CA SER A 643 42.73 -9.26 -39.38
C SER A 643 42.28 -10.35 -38.39
N MET A 644 43.24 -10.97 -37.69
CA MET A 644 42.96 -11.93 -36.60
C MET A 644 42.06 -11.36 -35.49
N THR A 645 41.96 -10.03 -35.35
CA THR A 645 41.10 -9.35 -34.37
C THR A 645 39.69 -9.03 -34.87
N ALA A 646 39.38 -9.18 -36.17
CA ALA A 646 38.03 -8.98 -36.71
C ALA A 646 36.99 -9.91 -36.05
N GLY A 647 37.43 -11.08 -35.57
CA GLY A 647 36.60 -12.03 -34.80
C GLY A 647 36.76 -11.94 -33.27
N ARG A 648 37.76 -11.24 -32.71
CA ARG A 648 38.03 -11.27 -31.26
C ARG A 648 37.13 -10.33 -30.46
N LEU A 649 36.86 -9.13 -30.98
CA LEU A 649 36.04 -8.11 -30.29
C LEU A 649 34.66 -7.88 -30.89
N TRP A 650 34.26 -8.67 -31.90
CA TRP A 650 33.03 -8.46 -32.67
C TRP A 650 31.79 -8.26 -31.76
N PHE A 651 31.65 -9.05 -30.69
CA PHE A 651 30.52 -8.95 -29.77
C PHE A 651 30.40 -7.56 -29.13
N VAL A 652 31.52 -7.00 -28.68
CA VAL A 652 31.57 -5.68 -28.04
C VAL A 652 31.24 -4.59 -29.05
N GLU A 653 31.78 -4.69 -30.27
CA GLU A 653 31.48 -3.75 -31.36
C GLU A 653 29.98 -3.75 -31.70
N VAL A 654 29.40 -4.92 -31.92
CA VAL A 654 27.95 -5.07 -32.19
C VAL A 654 27.13 -4.49 -31.06
N LEU A 655 27.47 -4.82 -29.81
CA LEU A 655 26.73 -4.35 -28.65
C LEU A 655 26.77 -2.81 -28.55
N VAL A 656 27.93 -2.20 -28.78
CA VAL A 656 28.08 -0.74 -28.76
C VAL A 656 27.29 -0.09 -29.89
N TYR A 657 27.33 -0.63 -31.11
CA TYR A 657 26.56 -0.10 -32.24
C TYR A 657 25.05 -0.18 -32.00
N VAL A 658 24.58 -1.32 -31.50
CA VAL A 658 23.17 -1.52 -31.17
C VAL A 658 22.73 -0.52 -30.10
N LEU A 659 23.52 -0.32 -29.05
CA LEU A 659 23.20 0.65 -28.00
C LEU A 659 23.21 2.09 -28.53
N ILE A 660 24.15 2.46 -29.40
CA ILE A 660 24.17 3.80 -30.04
C ILE A 660 22.95 3.99 -30.93
N GLY A 661 22.66 3.03 -31.82
CA GLY A 661 21.52 3.09 -32.73
C GLY A 661 20.19 3.17 -31.98
N LEU A 662 20.01 2.37 -30.93
CA LEU A 662 18.82 2.42 -30.08
C LEU A 662 18.74 3.69 -29.25
N THR A 663 19.87 4.27 -28.84
CA THR A 663 19.91 5.58 -28.17
C THR A 663 19.40 6.68 -29.09
N LEU A 664 19.82 6.68 -30.37
CA LEU A 664 19.33 7.60 -31.39
C LEU A 664 17.83 7.38 -31.67
N LEU A 665 17.40 6.13 -31.82
CA LEU A 665 16.00 5.78 -32.06
C LEU A 665 15.10 6.22 -30.88
N CYS A 666 15.52 5.93 -29.64
CA CYS A 666 14.81 6.32 -28.42
C CYS A 666 14.87 7.82 -28.11
N ALA A 667 15.72 8.59 -28.80
CA ALA A 667 15.73 10.05 -28.71
C ALA A 667 14.52 10.67 -29.44
N LEU A 668 13.99 9.97 -30.45
CA LEU A 668 12.84 10.43 -31.21
C LEU A 668 11.56 10.49 -30.34
N PRO A 669 10.86 11.63 -30.26
CA PRO A 669 9.64 11.77 -29.44
C PRO A 669 8.51 10.81 -29.82
N ILE A 670 8.47 10.37 -31.08
CA ILE A 670 7.47 9.40 -31.56
C ILE A 670 7.71 8.01 -31.00
N VAL A 671 8.99 7.60 -30.90
CA VAL A 671 9.39 6.31 -30.35
C VAL A 671 9.17 6.26 -28.84
N ASP A 672 9.48 7.34 -28.11
CA ASP A 672 9.18 7.44 -26.68
C ASP A 672 7.66 7.33 -26.39
N ARG A 673 6.83 8.00 -27.19
CA ARG A 673 5.36 7.87 -27.07
C ARG A 673 4.88 6.46 -27.37
N ALA A 674 5.42 5.83 -28.41
CA ALA A 674 5.08 4.46 -28.79
C ALA A 674 5.52 3.45 -27.73
N GLU A 675 6.71 3.61 -27.14
CA GLU A 675 7.22 2.74 -26.07
C GLU A 675 6.32 2.80 -24.84
N ARG A 676 5.87 3.99 -24.44
CA ARG A 676 4.98 4.16 -23.27
C ARG A 676 3.58 3.60 -23.49
N ARG A 677 3.05 3.77 -24.71
CA ARG A 677 1.66 3.37 -25.03
C ARG A 677 1.55 1.90 -25.39
N TYR A 678 2.53 1.36 -26.12
CA TYR A 678 2.52 0.00 -26.64
C TYR A 678 3.90 -0.68 -26.50
N PRO A 679 4.39 -0.92 -25.27
CA PRO A 679 5.76 -1.36 -25.01
C PRO A 679 6.11 -2.72 -25.65
N PHE A 680 5.18 -3.68 -25.61
CA PHE A 680 5.39 -4.99 -26.22
C PHE A 680 5.29 -4.94 -27.75
N ALA A 681 4.32 -4.20 -28.30
CA ALA A 681 4.13 -4.10 -29.74
C ALA A 681 5.34 -3.42 -30.43
N LEU A 682 5.92 -2.39 -29.81
CA LEU A 682 7.13 -1.76 -30.30
C LEU A 682 8.32 -2.75 -30.34
N ALA A 683 8.52 -3.52 -29.28
CA ALA A 683 9.61 -4.51 -29.22
C ALA A 683 9.42 -5.62 -30.27
N VAL A 684 8.19 -6.08 -30.49
CA VAL A 684 7.85 -7.05 -31.54
C VAL A 684 8.06 -6.45 -32.94
N ALA A 685 7.71 -5.19 -33.17
CA ALA A 685 7.95 -4.52 -34.45
C ALA A 685 9.46 -4.41 -34.77
N VAL A 686 10.28 -4.08 -33.77
CA VAL A 686 11.74 -4.05 -33.90
C VAL A 686 12.29 -5.45 -34.19
N LEU A 687 11.79 -6.49 -33.50
CA LEU A 687 12.17 -7.87 -33.74
C LEU A 687 11.80 -8.33 -35.16
N ALA A 688 10.59 -8.02 -35.63
CA ALA A 688 10.14 -8.36 -36.98
C ALA A 688 11.00 -7.68 -38.05
N GLY A 689 11.32 -6.39 -37.87
CA GLY A 689 12.23 -5.67 -38.76
C GLY A 689 13.64 -6.29 -38.79
N ALA A 690 14.17 -6.66 -37.61
CA ALA A 690 15.48 -7.30 -37.51
C ALA A 690 15.50 -8.71 -38.16
N LEU A 691 14.41 -9.47 -38.06
CA LEU A 691 14.27 -10.75 -38.76
C LEU A 691 14.13 -10.55 -40.28
N GLY A 692 13.49 -9.47 -40.74
CA GLY A 692 13.42 -9.12 -42.15
C GLY A 692 14.80 -8.82 -42.75
N VAL A 693 15.67 -8.15 -41.99
CA VAL A 693 17.09 -7.96 -42.35
C VAL A 693 17.84 -9.29 -42.40
N ARG A 694 17.62 -10.18 -41.42
CA ARG A 694 18.26 -11.50 -41.39
C ARG A 694 17.94 -12.33 -42.65
N TYR A 695 16.68 -12.30 -43.10
CA TYR A 695 16.22 -13.07 -44.26
C TYR A 695 16.39 -12.34 -45.60
N ASP A 696 17.04 -11.17 -45.60
CA ASP A 696 17.21 -10.30 -46.76
C ASP A 696 15.91 -10.08 -47.57
N ILE A 697 14.78 -9.88 -46.87
CA ILE A 697 13.47 -9.68 -47.52
C ILE A 697 13.48 -8.44 -48.44
N LEU A 698 14.36 -7.48 -48.16
CA LEU A 698 14.49 -6.22 -48.89
C LEU A 698 15.51 -6.29 -50.05
N GLY A 699 16.21 -7.42 -50.24
CA GLY A 699 17.07 -7.69 -51.39
C GLY A 699 18.29 -6.79 -51.49
N PHE A 700 18.95 -6.47 -50.38
CA PHE A 700 20.05 -5.50 -50.37
C PHE A 700 21.34 -6.03 -51.02
N GLY A 701 21.53 -7.34 -51.16
CA GLY A 701 22.60 -7.91 -52.01
C GLY A 701 24.04 -7.57 -51.59
N LEU A 702 24.28 -7.31 -50.31
CA LEU A 702 25.58 -6.89 -49.77
C LEU A 702 26.30 -8.07 -49.09
N GLY A 703 27.62 -8.17 -49.27
CA GLY A 703 28.45 -9.33 -48.89
C GLY A 703 28.35 -9.79 -47.41
N ARG A 704 28.68 -11.07 -47.17
CA ARG A 704 28.47 -11.79 -45.89
C ARG A 704 29.10 -11.14 -44.66
N ASP A 705 30.23 -10.45 -44.79
CA ASP A 705 31.02 -10.00 -43.63
C ASP A 705 30.55 -8.66 -43.04
N THR A 706 30.08 -7.72 -43.88
CA THR A 706 29.66 -6.38 -43.45
C THR A 706 28.33 -6.41 -42.68
N TRP A 707 27.43 -7.36 -43.00
CA TRP A 707 26.12 -7.47 -42.35
C TRP A 707 26.04 -8.43 -41.16
N PHE A 708 27.06 -9.25 -40.87
CA PHE A 708 27.00 -10.19 -39.73
C PHE A 708 26.63 -9.50 -38.40
N THR A 709 27.02 -8.23 -38.25
CA THR A 709 26.68 -7.41 -37.08
C THR A 709 25.19 -7.00 -37.04
N PHE A 710 24.61 -6.68 -38.19
CA PHE A 710 23.18 -6.34 -38.32
C PHE A 710 22.29 -7.58 -38.31
N THR A 711 22.75 -8.71 -38.86
CA THR A 711 22.04 -9.99 -38.80
C THR A 711 22.10 -10.66 -37.44
N ALA A 712 22.94 -10.19 -36.51
CA ALA A 712 22.93 -10.62 -35.12
C ALA A 712 21.97 -9.77 -34.25
N PHE A 713 21.57 -8.58 -34.70
CA PHE A 713 20.74 -7.65 -33.91
C PHE A 713 19.40 -8.27 -33.48
N TRP A 714 18.81 -9.16 -34.27
CA TRP A 714 17.54 -9.78 -33.91
C TRP A 714 17.61 -10.61 -32.61
N PHE A 715 18.78 -11.14 -32.21
CA PHE A 715 18.95 -11.77 -30.90
C PHE A 715 18.73 -10.76 -29.76
N PHE A 716 19.28 -9.55 -29.90
CA PHE A 716 19.05 -8.44 -28.98
C PHE A 716 17.57 -8.04 -28.96
N ALA A 717 16.95 -7.88 -30.13
CA ALA A 717 15.54 -7.53 -30.24
C ALA A 717 14.62 -8.60 -29.62
N ALA A 718 14.96 -9.89 -29.75
CA ALA A 718 14.22 -10.99 -29.13
C ALA A 718 14.33 -10.95 -27.61
N GLY A 719 15.53 -10.66 -27.08
CA GLY A 719 15.73 -10.40 -25.65
C GLY A 719 14.87 -9.25 -25.13
N TRP A 720 14.83 -8.13 -25.86
CA TRP A 720 14.00 -6.97 -25.51
C TRP A 720 12.50 -7.33 -25.52
N ALA A 721 12.02 -8.03 -26.56
CA ALA A 721 10.64 -8.49 -26.64
C ALA A 721 10.28 -9.45 -25.50
N ALA A 722 11.21 -10.35 -25.12
CA ALA A 722 11.03 -11.26 -24.00
C ALA A 722 10.80 -10.53 -22.66
N THR A 723 11.51 -9.43 -22.41
CA THR A 723 11.32 -8.64 -21.18
C THR A 723 9.97 -7.94 -21.12
N LYS A 724 9.42 -7.51 -22.27
CA LYS A 724 8.15 -6.78 -22.33
C LYS A 724 6.94 -7.72 -22.42
N ALA A 725 7.14 -9.04 -22.50
CA ALA A 725 6.07 -10.03 -22.55
C ALA A 725 5.42 -10.24 -21.16
N SER A 726 4.15 -9.89 -21.04
CA SER A 726 3.39 -9.92 -19.78
C SER A 726 2.50 -11.16 -19.60
N CYS A 727 2.24 -11.92 -20.66
CA CYS A 727 1.40 -13.12 -20.60
C CYS A 727 1.99 -14.31 -21.36
N GLY A 728 1.49 -15.51 -21.07
CA GLY A 728 1.97 -16.75 -21.70
C GLY A 728 1.88 -16.75 -23.23
N ARG A 729 0.83 -16.13 -23.80
CA ARG A 729 0.66 -16.00 -25.26
C ARG A 729 1.76 -15.13 -25.90
N GLN A 730 2.12 -14.02 -25.24
CA GLN A 730 3.20 -13.15 -25.70
C GLN A 730 4.56 -13.85 -25.61
N ARG A 731 4.82 -14.58 -24.52
CA ARG A 731 6.04 -15.40 -24.38
C ARG A 731 6.14 -16.47 -25.46
N ALA A 732 5.04 -17.19 -25.72
CA ALA A 732 4.96 -18.16 -26.80
C ALA A 732 5.21 -17.53 -28.19
N ALA A 733 4.69 -16.34 -28.45
CA ALA A 733 4.95 -15.61 -29.69
C ALA A 733 6.44 -15.25 -29.86
N VAL A 734 7.11 -14.78 -28.80
CA VAL A 734 8.56 -14.51 -28.84
C VAL A 734 9.35 -15.81 -29.02
N THR A 735 8.97 -16.90 -28.37
CA THR A 735 9.60 -18.23 -28.57
C THR A 735 9.42 -18.74 -30.01
N ALA A 736 8.25 -18.55 -30.62
CA ALA A 736 8.02 -18.90 -32.03
C ALA A 736 8.90 -18.06 -32.96
N ALA A 737 9.01 -16.75 -32.71
CA ALA A 737 9.90 -15.87 -33.45
C ALA A 737 11.38 -16.26 -33.29
N LEU A 738 11.81 -16.74 -32.12
CA LEU A 738 13.15 -17.30 -31.91
C LEU A 738 13.37 -18.57 -32.73
N LEU A 739 12.39 -19.48 -32.78
CA LEU A 739 12.51 -20.73 -33.53
C LEU A 739 12.67 -20.45 -35.03
N VAL A 740 11.85 -19.54 -35.57
CA VAL A 740 12.01 -19.03 -36.94
C VAL A 740 13.35 -18.31 -37.08
N GLY A 741 13.75 -17.51 -36.10
CA GLY A 741 14.99 -16.75 -36.02
C GLY A 741 16.28 -17.58 -35.98
N ILE A 742 16.24 -18.80 -35.45
CA ILE A 742 17.43 -19.65 -35.30
C ILE A 742 17.59 -20.58 -36.49
N HIS A 743 16.49 -21.04 -37.08
CA HIS A 743 16.49 -22.03 -38.14
C HIS A 743 17.43 -21.67 -39.30
N GLY A 744 18.51 -22.45 -39.48
CA GLY A 744 19.49 -22.27 -40.55
C GLY A 744 20.42 -21.07 -40.38
N TYR A 745 20.41 -20.36 -39.24
CA TYR A 745 21.30 -19.21 -39.01
C TYR A 745 22.75 -19.63 -38.84
N PHE A 746 23.01 -20.76 -38.18
CA PHE A 746 24.37 -21.19 -37.86
C PHE A 746 24.87 -22.33 -38.76
N GLY A 747 23.97 -23.01 -39.47
CA GLY A 747 24.33 -24.20 -40.26
C GLY A 747 24.85 -25.36 -39.39
N ASN A 748 24.63 -25.30 -38.08
CA ASN A 748 25.09 -26.27 -37.10
C ASN A 748 23.98 -26.49 -36.06
N THR A 749 23.40 -27.70 -36.06
CA THR A 749 22.25 -28.06 -35.23
C THR A 749 22.56 -27.96 -33.72
N HIS A 750 23.79 -28.29 -33.30
CA HIS A 750 24.18 -28.21 -31.89
C HIS A 750 24.22 -26.76 -31.40
N ARG A 751 24.79 -25.86 -32.21
CA ARG A 751 24.83 -24.42 -31.93
C ARG A 751 23.44 -23.80 -31.92
N GLU A 752 22.58 -24.20 -32.86
CA GLU A 752 21.18 -23.78 -32.92
C GLU A 752 20.42 -24.20 -31.66
N ALA A 753 20.51 -25.48 -31.28
CA ALA A 753 19.87 -26.01 -30.08
C ALA A 753 20.36 -25.32 -28.80
N LEU A 754 21.67 -25.08 -28.67
CA LEU A 754 22.27 -24.41 -27.51
C LEU A 754 21.74 -22.98 -27.33
N VAL A 755 21.74 -22.19 -28.40
CA VAL A 755 21.25 -20.81 -28.37
C VAL A 755 19.74 -20.76 -28.13
N MET A 756 18.99 -21.69 -28.75
CA MET A 756 17.54 -21.80 -28.55
C MET A 756 17.21 -22.17 -27.10
N ALA A 757 17.90 -23.15 -26.52
CA ALA A 757 17.73 -23.53 -25.12
C ALA A 757 18.02 -22.36 -24.17
N GLY A 758 19.15 -21.65 -24.37
CA GLY A 758 19.52 -20.51 -23.54
C GLY A 758 18.48 -19.38 -23.56
N LEU A 759 17.98 -19.02 -24.75
CA LEU A 759 16.99 -17.94 -24.89
C LEU A 759 15.57 -18.36 -24.46
N THR A 760 15.18 -19.62 -24.63
CA THR A 760 13.92 -20.14 -24.06
C THR A 760 13.97 -20.16 -22.54
N LEU A 761 15.09 -20.56 -21.94
CA LEU A 761 15.28 -20.48 -20.50
C LEU A 761 15.13 -19.04 -20.02
N LEU A 762 15.70 -18.07 -20.73
CA LEU A 762 15.54 -16.64 -20.42
C LEU A 762 14.07 -16.17 -20.48
N ILE A 763 13.24 -16.71 -21.37
CA ILE A 763 11.81 -16.34 -21.52
C ILE A 763 10.93 -16.98 -20.46
N TRP A 764 11.12 -18.27 -20.20
CA TRP A 764 10.18 -19.08 -19.43
C TRP A 764 10.59 -19.28 -17.97
N LEU A 765 11.89 -19.21 -17.67
CA LEU A 765 12.43 -19.45 -16.35
C LEU A 765 13.07 -18.14 -15.84
N PRO A 766 12.40 -17.36 -14.97
CA PRO A 766 12.95 -16.08 -14.50
C PRO A 766 14.13 -16.24 -13.52
N ALA A 767 14.11 -17.30 -12.69
CA ALA A 767 15.17 -17.61 -11.74
C ALA A 767 15.23 -19.11 -11.43
N VAL A 768 16.39 -19.58 -10.97
CA VAL A 768 16.67 -20.97 -10.61
C VAL A 768 17.13 -21.04 -9.15
N ARG A 769 16.67 -22.04 -8.39
CA ARG A 769 17.18 -22.30 -7.04
C ARG A 769 18.47 -23.11 -7.13
N CYS A 770 19.52 -22.66 -6.45
CA CYS A 770 20.81 -23.34 -6.47
C CYS A 770 21.58 -23.16 -5.14
N PRO A 771 22.63 -23.96 -4.89
CA PRO A 771 23.46 -23.78 -3.70
C PRO A 771 24.09 -22.39 -3.62
N THR A 772 24.21 -21.83 -2.41
CA THR A 772 24.75 -20.47 -2.19
C THR A 772 26.16 -20.29 -2.75
N ALA A 773 26.99 -21.34 -2.68
CA ALA A 773 28.32 -21.33 -3.28
C ALA A 773 28.27 -21.24 -4.81
N LEU A 774 27.34 -21.95 -5.45
CA LEU A 774 27.15 -21.90 -6.90
C LEU A 774 26.60 -20.53 -7.32
N ALA A 775 25.63 -19.97 -6.59
CA ALA A 775 25.10 -18.63 -6.83
C ALA A 775 26.20 -17.55 -6.70
N ALA A 776 27.04 -17.64 -5.66
CA ALA A 776 28.17 -16.75 -5.45
C ALA A 776 29.21 -16.87 -6.57
N GLY A 777 29.57 -18.09 -6.97
CA GLY A 777 30.53 -18.34 -8.06
C GLY A 777 30.00 -17.84 -9.40
N ALA A 778 28.75 -18.15 -9.75
CA ALA A 778 28.10 -17.67 -10.95
C ALA A 778 28.00 -16.14 -10.96
N GLY A 779 27.73 -15.51 -9.81
CA GLY A 779 27.74 -14.07 -9.64
C GLY A 779 29.08 -13.43 -9.99
N VAL A 780 30.19 -13.96 -9.44
CA VAL A 780 31.54 -13.47 -9.73
C VAL A 780 31.88 -13.62 -11.22
N ILE A 781 31.59 -14.79 -11.82
CA ILE A 781 31.87 -15.05 -13.24
C ILE A 781 31.03 -14.15 -14.15
N ALA A 782 29.75 -13.97 -13.83
CA ALA A 782 28.85 -13.09 -14.61
C ALA A 782 29.28 -11.62 -14.51
N GLU A 783 29.74 -11.19 -13.33
CA GLU A 783 30.22 -9.85 -13.06
C GLU A 783 31.55 -9.53 -13.75
N SER A 784 32.46 -10.52 -13.82
CA SER A 784 33.73 -10.39 -14.51
C SER A 784 33.64 -10.57 -16.03
N SER A 785 32.46 -10.91 -16.56
CA SER A 785 32.28 -11.33 -17.95
C SER A 785 32.87 -10.37 -18.99
N LEU A 786 32.78 -9.05 -18.80
CA LEU A 786 33.39 -8.07 -19.72
C LEU A 786 34.92 -8.18 -19.74
N TYR A 787 35.57 -8.12 -18.56
CA TYR A 787 37.03 -8.18 -18.48
C TYR A 787 37.58 -9.57 -18.83
N THR A 788 36.85 -10.64 -18.47
CA THR A 788 37.15 -12.00 -18.93
C THR A 788 37.06 -12.07 -20.46
N TYR A 789 36.02 -11.51 -21.08
CA TYR A 789 35.90 -11.47 -22.54
C TYR A 789 37.03 -10.68 -23.19
N LEU A 790 37.41 -9.53 -22.63
CA LEU A 790 38.48 -8.70 -23.20
C LEU A 790 39.86 -9.37 -23.12
N THR A 791 40.15 -10.04 -22.00
CA THR A 791 41.52 -10.51 -21.70
C THR A 791 41.80 -11.97 -22.04
N HIS A 792 40.77 -12.82 -22.21
CA HIS A 792 41.00 -14.27 -22.33
C HIS A 792 41.94 -14.65 -23.47
N PHE A 793 41.89 -13.97 -24.62
CA PHE A 793 42.78 -14.22 -25.76
C PHE A 793 44.26 -14.04 -25.43
N GLN A 794 44.61 -13.22 -24.44
CA GLN A 794 45.98 -13.02 -24.00
C GLN A 794 46.36 -13.94 -22.82
N VAL A 795 45.37 -14.50 -22.11
CA VAL A 795 45.60 -15.25 -20.88
C VAL A 795 45.66 -16.76 -21.12
N TYR A 796 44.68 -17.35 -21.81
CA TYR A 796 44.66 -18.80 -22.00
C TYR A 796 45.88 -19.35 -22.77
N PRO A 797 46.48 -18.64 -23.76
CA PRO A 797 47.64 -19.16 -24.48
C PRO A 797 48.89 -19.34 -23.59
N LEU A 798 48.99 -18.62 -22.48
CA LEU A 798 50.12 -18.70 -21.54
C LEU A 798 50.22 -20.06 -20.84
N PHE A 799 49.16 -20.88 -20.90
CA PHE A 799 49.07 -22.19 -20.25
C PHE A 799 49.15 -23.35 -21.25
N GLY A 800 49.84 -23.13 -22.38
CA GLY A 800 49.94 -23.99 -23.57
C GLY A 800 50.08 -25.50 -23.29
N GLY A 801 48.93 -26.18 -23.19
CA GLY A 801 48.83 -27.63 -23.00
C GLY A 801 47.74 -28.08 -22.03
N VAL A 802 47.22 -27.20 -21.18
CA VAL A 802 46.13 -27.55 -20.23
C VAL A 802 44.95 -26.59 -20.38
N PRO A 803 44.02 -26.86 -21.32
CA PRO A 803 42.88 -25.97 -21.63
C PRO A 803 42.07 -25.57 -20.40
N LEU A 804 41.88 -26.50 -19.45
CA LEU A 804 41.15 -26.23 -18.21
C LEU A 804 41.81 -25.14 -17.35
N ILE A 805 43.14 -25.16 -17.23
CA ILE A 805 43.90 -24.15 -16.47
C ILE A 805 43.84 -22.81 -17.21
N GLY A 806 43.97 -22.81 -18.54
CA GLY A 806 43.83 -21.59 -19.35
C GLY A 806 42.47 -20.91 -19.19
N VAL A 807 41.39 -21.69 -19.15
CA VAL A 807 40.03 -21.18 -18.89
C VAL A 807 39.91 -20.61 -17.48
N ALA A 808 40.36 -21.36 -16.46
CA ALA A 808 40.31 -20.92 -15.07
C ALA A 808 41.12 -19.63 -14.85
N ALA A 809 42.32 -19.54 -15.43
CA ALA A 809 43.17 -18.37 -15.36
C ALA A 809 42.54 -17.15 -16.03
N SER A 810 41.91 -17.32 -17.20
CA SER A 810 41.22 -16.23 -17.91
C SER A 810 40.05 -15.66 -17.10
N ILE A 811 39.29 -16.52 -16.43
CA ILE A 811 38.21 -16.10 -15.52
C ILE A 811 38.80 -15.38 -14.30
N ALA A 812 39.87 -15.92 -13.71
CA ALA A 812 40.53 -15.33 -12.55
C ALA A 812 41.12 -13.93 -12.85
N VAL A 813 41.78 -13.76 -14.01
CA VAL A 813 42.29 -12.45 -14.47
C VAL A 813 41.16 -11.46 -14.67
N GLY A 814 40.06 -11.87 -15.33
CA GLY A 814 38.89 -11.03 -15.47
C GLY A 814 38.28 -10.61 -14.13
N ALA A 815 38.20 -11.52 -13.16
CA ALA A 815 37.71 -11.23 -11.81
C ALA A 815 38.65 -10.27 -11.06
N LEU A 816 39.96 -10.46 -11.17
CA LEU A 816 40.98 -9.57 -10.58
C LEU A 816 40.90 -8.15 -11.17
N LEU A 817 40.80 -8.02 -12.50
CA LEU A 817 40.66 -6.71 -13.16
C LEU A 817 39.36 -6.02 -12.75
N THR A 818 38.27 -6.78 -12.66
CA THR A 818 36.97 -6.26 -12.17
C THR A 818 37.09 -5.73 -10.74
N TRP A 819 37.80 -6.46 -9.87
CA TRP A 819 38.07 -6.02 -8.50
C TRP A 819 38.97 -4.78 -8.44
N LEU A 820 40.06 -4.75 -9.22
CA LEU A 820 40.98 -3.60 -9.28
C LEU A 820 40.29 -2.32 -9.74
N VAL A 821 39.46 -2.41 -10.79
CA VAL A 821 38.69 -1.27 -11.31
C VAL A 821 37.68 -0.74 -10.28
N ARG A 822 37.11 -1.63 -9.44
CA ARG A 822 36.23 -1.21 -8.34
C ARG A 822 37.01 -0.53 -7.22
N ALA A 823 38.13 -1.13 -6.82
CA ALA A 823 38.96 -0.62 -5.75
C ALA A 823 39.54 0.76 -6.06
N SER A 824 39.99 1.00 -7.30
CA SER A 824 40.51 2.30 -7.72
C SER A 824 39.43 3.39 -7.71
N ARG A 825 38.19 3.07 -8.09
CA ARG A 825 37.07 4.01 -8.10
C ARG A 825 36.55 4.37 -6.71
N ASN A 826 36.50 3.41 -5.81
CA ASN A 826 36.13 3.68 -4.42
C ASN A 826 37.13 4.62 -3.73
N ARG A 827 38.42 4.53 -4.08
CA ARG A 827 39.46 5.46 -3.60
C ARG A 827 39.33 6.86 -4.20
N ALA A 828 38.98 6.98 -5.48
CA ALA A 828 38.77 8.28 -6.13
C ALA A 828 37.57 9.04 -5.55
N ALA A 829 36.48 8.34 -5.20
CA ALA A 829 35.32 8.94 -4.52
C ALA A 829 35.68 9.43 -3.10
N GLY A 830 36.45 8.66 -2.33
CA GLY A 830 36.93 9.06 -1.01
C GLY A 830 37.87 10.29 -1.02
N TRP A 831 38.66 10.47 -2.08
CA TRP A 831 39.51 11.65 -2.27
C TRP A 831 38.72 12.93 -2.60
N ALA A 832 37.64 12.81 -3.38
CA ALA A 832 36.76 13.95 -3.66
C ALA A 832 36.08 14.49 -2.39
N VAL A 833 35.62 13.58 -1.51
CA VAL A 833 35.04 13.93 -0.20
C VAL A 833 36.09 14.55 0.73
N ALA A 834 37.30 14.00 0.79
CA ALA A 834 38.38 14.59 1.60
C ALA A 834 38.77 16.01 1.13
N SER A 835 38.72 16.29 -0.16
CA SER A 835 39.07 17.61 -0.73
C SER A 835 38.06 18.72 -0.43
N ILE A 836 36.80 18.37 -0.18
CA ILE A 836 35.72 19.32 0.18
C ILE A 836 35.78 19.69 1.67
N PHE A 837 36.33 18.82 2.52
CA PHE A 837 36.42 19.03 3.97
C PHE A 837 37.77 19.62 4.45
N THR A 838 38.69 19.98 3.55
CA THR A 838 40.01 20.53 3.91
C THR A 838 40.19 22.04 3.69
N THR A 839 39.14 22.84 3.44
CA THR A 839 39.24 24.31 3.53
C THR A 839 38.90 24.79 4.95
N ARG A 840 39.96 25.18 5.68
CA ARG A 840 39.99 25.65 7.08
C ARG A 840 38.97 26.75 7.43
N PRO A 841 38.49 26.79 8.69
CA PRO A 841 37.76 27.92 9.26
C PRO A 841 38.74 28.92 9.91
N SER A 842 38.65 30.22 9.59
CA SER A 842 39.20 31.26 10.48
C SER A 842 38.64 32.66 10.25
N ARG A 843 38.15 33.24 11.36
CA ARG A 843 38.08 34.66 11.76
C ARG A 843 37.06 35.56 11.05
N ILE A 844 36.10 36.07 11.82
CA ILE A 844 36.23 37.37 12.54
C ILE A 844 35.14 37.44 13.63
N VAL A 845 35.57 37.75 14.85
CA VAL A 845 34.77 38.17 16.01
C VAL A 845 35.10 39.64 16.27
N SER A 846 34.11 40.37 16.79
CA SER A 846 34.15 41.68 17.48
C SER A 846 33.97 42.96 16.67
N THR A 847 32.79 43.56 16.83
CA THR A 847 32.55 44.95 17.30
C THR A 847 31.04 45.09 17.59
N MET A 848 30.62 44.91 18.84
CA MET A 848 30.28 45.97 19.82
C MET A 848 29.18 46.96 19.38
N THR A 849 28.04 46.89 20.09
CA THR A 849 27.26 48.00 20.70
C THR A 849 26.97 49.30 19.92
N ALA A 850 25.69 49.70 19.98
CA ALA A 850 25.15 51.06 20.11
C ALA A 850 24.32 51.66 18.94
N ASN A 851 23.05 51.94 19.28
CA ASN A 851 22.22 53.11 18.96
C ASN A 851 21.77 53.49 17.53
N SER A 852 20.44 53.58 17.40
CA SER A 852 19.65 54.75 16.95
C SER A 852 19.70 55.23 15.48
N THR A 853 18.55 55.04 14.82
CA THR A 853 17.81 56.00 13.94
C THR A 853 18.51 56.84 12.84
N ARG A 854 18.08 56.55 11.59
CA ARG A 854 17.82 57.44 10.41
C ARG A 854 19.03 58.11 9.71
N PRO A 855 18.93 58.61 8.45
CA PRO A 855 17.82 58.62 7.48
C PRO A 855 18.21 58.16 6.04
N VAL A 856 17.21 58.03 5.15
CA VAL A 856 17.41 58.11 3.67
C VAL A 856 16.59 59.30 3.16
N LYS A 857 17.23 60.21 2.41
CA LYS A 857 16.66 61.37 1.69
C LYS A 857 17.75 61.92 0.72
N PRO A 858 17.45 62.79 -0.28
CA PRO A 858 16.62 62.60 -1.47
C PRO A 858 17.33 63.11 -2.77
N SER A 859 16.75 62.93 -3.95
CA SER A 859 16.93 63.80 -5.15
C SER A 859 15.91 63.38 -6.23
N SER A 860 15.49 64.18 -7.22
CA SER A 860 15.02 65.57 -7.29
C SER A 860 14.34 65.73 -8.67
N THR A 861 13.37 66.64 -8.76
CA THR A 861 12.85 67.34 -9.96
C THR A 861 12.05 66.59 -11.05
N GLY A 862 10.84 67.12 -11.34
CA GLY A 862 10.12 66.91 -12.60
C GLY A 862 8.58 67.00 -12.52
N SER A 863 8.02 68.22 -12.57
CA SER A 863 6.62 68.52 -12.96
C SER A 863 6.55 68.72 -14.50
N PRO A 864 5.40 68.93 -15.21
CA PRO A 864 3.98 68.98 -14.80
C PRO A 864 2.98 68.26 -15.76
N ALA A 865 1.69 68.27 -15.37
CA ALA A 865 0.50 68.65 -16.19
C ALA A 865 -0.67 67.65 -16.21
N GLY A 866 -1.85 68.13 -15.78
CA GLY A 866 -3.15 67.47 -15.98
C GLY A 866 -4.23 67.87 -14.95
N LEU A 867 -4.82 69.07 -15.15
CA LEU A 867 -6.20 69.55 -14.85
C LEU A 867 -7.17 68.57 -14.11
N LEU A 868 -8.07 68.94 -13.17
CA LEU A 868 -8.79 70.19 -12.86
C LEU A 868 -9.65 69.94 -11.58
N THR A 869 -9.70 70.93 -10.66
CA THR A 869 -10.86 71.45 -9.85
C THR A 869 -11.86 70.48 -9.16
N ARG A 870 -12.43 70.72 -7.96
CA ARG A 870 -12.53 71.88 -7.04
C ARG A 870 -13.19 71.41 -5.71
N VAL A 871 -12.78 72.04 -4.59
CA VAL A 871 -13.61 72.55 -3.45
C VAL A 871 -14.12 71.57 -2.35
N VAL A 872 -13.30 71.34 -1.29
CA VAL A 872 -13.26 72.02 0.05
C VAL A 872 -14.63 72.42 0.69
N PRO A 873 -14.82 72.47 2.03
CA PRO A 873 -14.72 71.45 3.08
C PRO A 873 -15.88 71.60 4.13
N GLY A 874 -15.82 70.87 5.25
CA GLY A 874 -16.28 71.43 6.53
C GLY A 874 -17.10 70.48 7.42
N PRO A 875 -17.00 70.62 8.75
CA PRO A 875 -16.78 69.46 9.62
C PRO A 875 -17.92 69.19 10.60
N ARG A 876 -18.14 67.92 10.93
CA ARG A 876 -18.09 67.37 12.29
C ARG A 876 -17.97 65.86 12.24
#